data_AF-A0A7X3RPB2-F1
#
_entry.id   AF-A0A7X3RPB2-F1
#
_cell.length_a   1.000
_cell.length_b   1.000
_cell.length_c   1.000
_cell.angle_alpha   90.00
_cell.angle_beta   90.00
_cell.angle_gamma   90.00
#
_symmetry.space_group_name_H-M   'P 1'
#
loop_
_entity.id
_entity.type
_entity.pdbx_description
1 polymer ?
#
loop_
_entity_poly.entity_id
_entity_poly.type
_entity_poly.pdbx_seq_one_letter_code
_entity_poly.pdbx_strand_id
1 'polypeptide(L)'
;MVVNTGLGNGDEVELKENPLSYPSLNTHIPALQGRGVRVRFDSRTPTRLAIVSGQGQDGTPGAALAAPFVVEVRDQRDEAFAGVPVAFTVTSGGGSLSTTTGTTNVKGWAQTTLTLGSSKDNTVEVLLIGHASVPPLTFRTGIMTLSDLEHRVSDARPGDTITLDDGVYDGDVCELVAKGSAAYPITIQAKNIGKAVIQGPISIKGDYINLVGLRFEKKGSIEIRGTGCRISRCVMTDVQVSSWIQVLPESQQIEIDYCRFENKTNNSDHEGDRFDNRQLMRLIVRNQGEKHHIHHNYFVDVPEGKLDNGYETLQLITEGNPWDPEPGHCGTLIEYNLFERCNGEGEIISVKSNGNLLRRNTFRDCRGGLWLRHGDDNVVSENFFFGEGERRAGGVLVQGTDQVVVNNLFRSLNAFGVVMMDGASDDLYVRTERALVAFNTFVGCSSALVVGKNHSRYPNGTVPKDCVIANNAFVLSERTVWLVHSDEPVNWRWEGNVTDGDLGMPARDGIKVERVDVAYLPNGVVVPAESSSLIGNAEGHYPDITTDILGNSRGERKTVGCVEFPVQEKGGGPLTVADVGINAVVIDVPEKSPAADFDGDGTVGISDFLLFATRFGLSRGDAGYDARFDLDGDGTIGISDFLLFVDAFGK
;
A
#
# COMPACT_ATOMS: atom_id res chain seq x y z
N MET A 1 40.11 -63.98 32.70
CA MET A 1 39.06 -62.95 32.75
C MET A 1 39.74 -61.63 33.04
N VAL A 2 39.90 -60.76 32.04
CA VAL A 2 40.40 -59.39 32.27
C VAL A 2 39.22 -58.60 32.82
N VAL A 3 39.33 -58.09 34.04
CA VAL A 3 38.31 -57.25 34.68
C VAL A 3 38.38 -55.88 34.01
N ASN A 4 37.42 -55.56 33.15
CA ASN A 4 37.23 -54.19 32.69
C ASN A 4 36.64 -53.39 33.86
N THR A 5 37.46 -52.53 34.49
CA THR A 5 37.03 -51.68 35.61
C THR A 5 36.16 -50.51 35.17
N GLY A 6 35.98 -50.29 33.87
CA GLY A 6 35.30 -49.12 33.30
C GLY A 6 36.02 -47.80 33.64
N LEU A 7 35.40 -46.68 33.28
CA LEU A 7 35.87 -45.33 33.63
C LEU A 7 35.74 -45.08 35.14
N GLY A 8 36.75 -44.48 35.77
CA GLY A 8 36.84 -44.26 37.21
C GLY A 8 37.57 -42.98 37.61
N ASN A 9 37.88 -42.87 38.91
CA ASN A 9 38.49 -41.67 39.49
C ASN A 9 39.84 -41.36 38.85
N GLY A 10 39.95 -40.17 38.23
CA GLY A 10 41.16 -39.70 37.54
C GLY A 10 41.11 -39.82 36.01
N ASP A 11 40.15 -40.56 35.44
CA ASP A 11 39.96 -40.64 33.99
C ASP A 11 39.37 -39.35 33.42
N GLU A 12 39.56 -39.13 32.11
CA GLU A 12 39.06 -37.95 31.40
C GLU A 12 38.29 -38.33 30.13
N VAL A 13 37.16 -37.67 29.89
CA VAL A 13 36.33 -37.81 28.68
C VAL A 13 36.09 -36.42 28.08
N GLU A 14 36.42 -36.25 26.81
CA GLU A 14 36.21 -35.02 26.04
C GLU A 14 35.00 -35.21 25.10
N LEU A 15 33.95 -34.43 25.34
CA LEU A 15 32.67 -34.46 24.63
C LEU A 15 32.30 -33.08 24.05
N LYS A 16 33.21 -32.10 24.04
CA LYS A 16 32.97 -30.84 23.33
C LYS A 16 32.62 -31.08 21.87
N GLU A 17 31.83 -30.18 21.30
CA GLU A 17 31.36 -30.19 19.92
C GLU A 17 30.50 -31.41 19.55
N ASN A 18 30.06 -32.19 20.55
CA ASN A 18 29.14 -33.30 20.34
C ASN A 18 27.68 -32.86 20.58
N PRO A 19 26.71 -33.40 19.81
CA PRO A 19 25.29 -33.11 19.98
C PRO A 19 24.72 -33.88 21.17
N LEU A 20 25.11 -33.50 22.38
CA LEU A 20 24.70 -34.17 23.61
C LEU A 20 23.20 -33.98 23.85
N SER A 21 22.54 -35.08 24.22
CA SER A 21 21.13 -35.11 24.59
C SER A 21 20.92 -34.62 26.02
N TYR A 22 19.69 -34.27 26.35
CA TYR A 22 19.30 -33.83 27.68
C TYR A 22 19.62 -34.87 28.78
N PRO A 23 19.38 -36.19 28.61
CA PRO A 23 19.86 -37.21 29.56
C PRO A 23 21.38 -37.28 29.67
N SER A 24 22.12 -37.02 28.58
CA SER A 24 23.58 -36.99 28.62
C SER A 24 24.06 -35.92 29.58
N LEU A 25 23.51 -34.70 29.45
CA LEU A 25 23.89 -33.54 30.25
C LEU A 25 23.39 -33.61 31.70
N ASN A 26 22.17 -34.09 31.90
CA ASN A 26 21.49 -34.00 33.21
C ASN A 26 21.50 -35.32 34.00
N THR A 27 21.97 -36.42 33.42
CA THR A 27 22.00 -37.73 34.10
C THR A 27 23.35 -38.42 33.93
N HIS A 28 23.82 -38.63 32.71
CA HIS A 28 25.00 -39.46 32.46
C HIS A 28 26.31 -38.75 32.84
N ILE A 29 26.46 -37.49 32.46
CA ILE A 29 27.65 -36.69 32.81
C ILE A 29 27.76 -36.49 34.33
N PRO A 30 26.71 -36.08 35.06
CA PRO A 30 26.74 -36.02 36.52
C PRO A 30 27.09 -37.37 37.17
N ALA A 31 26.59 -38.49 36.63
CA ALA A 31 26.93 -39.82 37.15
C ALA A 31 28.40 -40.19 36.92
N LEU A 32 28.99 -39.83 35.78
CA LEU A 32 30.43 -40.01 35.51
C LEU A 32 31.28 -39.13 36.43
N GLN A 33 30.90 -37.86 36.57
CA GLN A 33 31.57 -36.92 37.47
C GLN A 33 31.51 -37.38 38.93
N GLY A 34 30.37 -37.94 39.37
CA GLY A 34 30.22 -38.55 40.70
C GLY A 34 31.13 -39.75 40.95
N ARG A 35 31.65 -40.40 39.90
CA ARG A 35 32.66 -41.48 39.98
C ARG A 35 34.11 -40.95 39.96
N GLY A 36 34.30 -39.63 39.91
CA GLY A 36 35.62 -38.99 39.82
C GLY A 36 36.19 -38.89 38.40
N VAL A 37 35.38 -39.13 37.36
CA VAL A 37 35.78 -38.92 35.96
C VAL A 37 35.68 -37.43 35.64
N ARG A 38 36.73 -36.83 35.08
CA ARG A 38 36.65 -35.47 34.51
C ARG A 38 35.96 -35.54 33.16
N VAL A 39 34.84 -34.84 33.01
CA VAL A 39 34.13 -34.76 31.72
C VAL A 39 34.14 -33.31 31.25
N ARG A 40 34.67 -33.07 30.06
CA ARG A 40 34.61 -31.77 29.36
C ARG A 40 33.53 -31.84 28.29
N PHE A 41 32.63 -30.85 28.27
CA PHE A 41 31.48 -30.84 27.38
C PHE A 41 30.96 -29.41 27.21
N ASP A 42 30.16 -29.18 26.17
CA ASP A 42 29.43 -27.93 25.99
C ASP A 42 28.07 -28.01 26.68
N SER A 43 27.78 -27.04 27.56
CA SER A 43 26.48 -26.95 28.20
C SER A 43 25.41 -26.58 27.16
N ARG A 44 24.24 -27.22 27.27
CA ARG A 44 23.05 -26.88 26.48
C ARG A 44 21.87 -26.78 27.43
N THR A 45 21.09 -25.71 27.28
CA THR A 45 19.89 -25.44 28.07
C THR A 45 18.72 -25.24 27.13
N PRO A 46 17.56 -25.87 27.36
CA PRO A 46 16.36 -25.55 26.60
C PRO A 46 15.99 -24.08 26.79
N THR A 47 15.73 -23.36 25.70
CA THR A 47 15.38 -21.93 25.75
C THR A 47 14.06 -21.62 25.07
N ARG A 48 13.56 -22.51 24.20
CA ARG A 48 12.39 -22.23 23.35
C ARG A 48 11.55 -23.46 23.04
N LEU A 49 10.24 -23.25 23.00
CA LEU A 49 9.23 -24.16 22.45
C LEU A 49 8.70 -23.60 21.11
N ALA A 50 8.43 -24.47 20.14
CA ALA A 50 7.82 -24.10 18.86
C ALA A 50 6.79 -25.15 18.39
N ILE A 51 5.69 -24.71 17.77
CA ILE A 51 4.71 -25.61 17.17
C ILE A 51 5.27 -26.19 15.86
N VAL A 52 5.23 -27.51 15.71
CA VAL A 52 5.57 -28.22 14.47
C VAL A 52 4.30 -28.61 13.71
N SER A 53 3.28 -29.14 14.40
CA SER A 53 2.00 -29.51 13.78
C SER A 53 0.85 -29.61 14.77
N GLY A 54 -0.37 -29.65 14.22
CA GLY A 54 -1.59 -29.97 14.94
C GLY A 54 -2.36 -28.78 15.51
N GLN A 55 -1.88 -27.55 15.34
CA GLN A 55 -2.61 -26.35 15.74
C GLN A 55 -3.88 -26.14 14.91
N GLY A 56 -4.95 -25.62 15.52
CA GLY A 56 -6.15 -25.18 14.81
C GLY A 56 -6.99 -26.30 14.21
N GLN A 57 -6.79 -27.54 14.66
CA GLN A 57 -7.55 -28.68 14.18
C GLN A 57 -9.00 -28.62 14.63
N ASP A 58 -9.92 -29.01 13.74
CA ASP A 58 -11.33 -29.18 14.04
C ASP A 58 -11.73 -30.67 14.02
N GLY A 59 -12.85 -30.99 14.65
CA GLY A 59 -13.36 -32.36 14.73
C GLY A 59 -14.71 -32.43 15.45
N THR A 60 -15.35 -33.60 15.37
CA THR A 60 -16.59 -33.84 16.11
C THR A 60 -16.29 -33.93 17.61
N PRO A 61 -17.07 -33.27 18.50
CA PRO A 61 -16.93 -33.45 19.94
C PRO A 61 -16.86 -34.94 20.35
N GLY A 62 -15.92 -35.29 21.23
CA GLY A 62 -15.64 -36.67 21.62
C GLY A 62 -14.74 -37.48 20.68
N ALA A 63 -14.37 -36.95 19.50
CA ALA A 63 -13.49 -37.65 18.55
C ALA A 63 -12.00 -37.29 18.75
N ALA A 64 -11.12 -38.24 18.46
CA ALA A 64 -9.68 -37.99 18.35
C ALA A 64 -9.38 -37.14 17.12
N LEU A 65 -8.53 -36.13 17.28
CA LEU A 65 -8.05 -35.31 16.18
C LEU A 65 -7.15 -36.09 15.23
N ALA A 66 -7.19 -35.72 13.94
CA ALA A 66 -6.52 -36.45 12.87
C ALA A 66 -4.98 -36.33 12.92
N ALA A 67 -4.47 -35.15 13.28
CA ALA A 67 -3.04 -34.89 13.43
C ALA A 67 -2.66 -34.75 14.93
N PRO A 68 -1.46 -35.21 15.33
CA PRO A 68 -0.97 -34.96 16.67
C PRO A 68 -0.54 -33.50 16.85
N PHE A 69 -0.64 -33.00 18.08
CA PHE A 69 0.06 -31.81 18.53
C PHE A 69 1.54 -32.16 18.66
N VAL A 70 2.38 -31.54 17.84
CA VAL A 70 3.83 -31.77 17.83
C VAL A 70 4.54 -30.47 18.19
N VAL A 71 5.37 -30.53 19.22
CA VAL A 71 6.17 -29.41 19.74
C VAL A 71 7.65 -29.69 19.53
N GLU A 72 8.42 -28.69 19.12
CA GLU A 72 9.87 -28.70 19.04
C GLU A 72 10.50 -27.94 20.22
N VAL A 73 11.56 -28.48 20.79
CA VAL A 73 12.40 -27.82 21.81
C VAL A 73 13.75 -27.46 21.20
N ARG A 74 14.14 -26.19 21.35
CA ARG A 74 15.43 -25.66 20.91
C ARG A 74 16.27 -25.15 22.08
N ASP A 75 17.60 -25.17 21.90
CA ASP A 75 18.58 -24.71 22.87
C ASP A 75 19.02 -23.25 22.64
N GLN A 76 19.98 -22.77 23.43
CA GLN A 76 20.50 -21.40 23.35
C GLN A 76 21.24 -21.05 22.04
N ARG A 77 21.45 -22.03 21.14
CA ARG A 77 22.05 -21.87 19.80
C ARG A 77 21.02 -22.05 18.69
N ASP A 78 19.73 -22.10 19.05
CA ASP A 78 18.60 -22.40 18.17
C ASP A 78 18.67 -23.79 17.50
N GLU A 79 19.40 -24.73 18.11
CA GLU A 79 19.49 -26.11 17.63
C GLU A 79 18.44 -27.00 18.30
N ALA A 80 17.94 -28.00 17.57
CA ALA A 80 17.04 -29.01 18.11
C ALA A 80 17.66 -29.73 19.32
N PHE A 81 16.88 -29.90 20.39
CA PHE A 81 17.36 -30.48 21.65
C PHE A 81 16.63 -31.78 22.02
N ALA A 82 17.34 -32.89 21.87
CA ALA A 82 16.82 -34.24 22.11
C ALA A 82 16.80 -34.64 23.59
N GLY A 83 15.81 -35.44 23.98
CA GLY A 83 15.68 -36.04 25.31
C GLY A 83 15.06 -35.14 26.39
N VAL A 84 14.55 -33.96 26.03
CA VAL A 84 13.96 -33.00 26.96
C VAL A 84 12.55 -33.48 27.35
N PRO A 85 12.23 -33.59 28.65
CA PRO A 85 10.90 -33.99 29.12
C PRO A 85 9.90 -32.83 29.00
N VAL A 86 8.73 -33.10 28.42
CA VAL A 86 7.63 -32.13 28.24
C VAL A 86 6.35 -32.63 28.91
N ALA A 87 5.55 -31.71 29.42
CA ALA A 87 4.20 -31.97 29.94
C ALA A 87 3.16 -31.32 29.04
N PHE A 88 2.07 -32.03 28.78
CA PHE A 88 0.88 -31.57 28.06
C PHE A 88 -0.32 -31.56 29.00
N THR A 89 -1.01 -30.42 29.11
CA THR A 89 -2.14 -30.24 30.02
C THR A 89 -3.33 -29.65 29.27
N VAL A 90 -4.49 -30.30 29.32
CA VAL A 90 -5.74 -29.71 28.83
C VAL A 90 -6.16 -28.62 29.81
N THR A 91 -6.20 -27.37 29.36
CA THR A 91 -6.56 -26.20 30.18
C THR A 91 -7.99 -25.71 29.90
N SER A 92 -8.59 -26.09 28.77
CA SER A 92 -9.98 -25.78 28.41
C SER A 92 -10.59 -26.84 27.47
N GLY A 93 -11.91 -26.87 27.35
CA GLY A 93 -12.68 -27.73 26.43
C GLY A 93 -13.01 -29.13 26.94
N GLY A 94 -12.30 -29.61 27.96
CA GLY A 94 -12.59 -30.88 28.65
C GLY A 94 -12.18 -32.14 27.87
N GLY A 95 -11.34 -32.00 26.84
CA GLY A 95 -10.78 -33.11 26.09
C GLY A 95 -9.80 -33.98 26.88
N SER A 96 -9.31 -35.03 26.24
CA SER A 96 -8.34 -35.98 26.83
C SER A 96 -7.15 -36.21 25.89
N LEU A 97 -5.97 -36.39 26.47
CA LEU A 97 -4.71 -36.56 25.72
C LEU A 97 -4.30 -38.02 25.67
N SER A 98 -3.77 -38.47 24.54
CA SER A 98 -3.19 -39.82 24.40
C SER A 98 -2.02 -40.03 25.38
N THR A 99 -1.27 -38.96 25.63
CA THR A 99 -0.18 -38.88 26.62
C THR A 99 -0.12 -37.49 27.23
N THR A 100 0.02 -37.40 28.55
CA THR A 100 0.19 -36.11 29.27
C THR A 100 1.65 -35.71 29.47
N THR A 101 2.58 -36.59 29.11
CA THR A 101 4.03 -36.30 29.11
C THR A 101 4.68 -36.91 27.86
N GLY A 102 5.80 -36.33 27.45
CA GLY A 102 6.60 -36.81 26.33
C GLY A 102 8.08 -36.52 26.52
N THR A 103 8.91 -37.08 25.66
CA THR A 103 10.35 -36.79 25.63
C THR A 103 10.74 -36.47 24.20
N THR A 104 11.49 -35.40 23.99
CA THR A 104 11.86 -34.97 22.64
C THR A 104 12.76 -35.98 21.94
N ASN A 105 12.53 -36.22 20.65
CA ASN A 105 13.36 -37.08 19.82
C ASN A 105 14.61 -36.34 19.29
N VAL A 106 15.38 -36.95 18.37
CA VAL A 106 16.59 -36.34 17.77
C VAL A 106 16.33 -35.04 16.99
N LYS A 107 15.10 -34.80 16.55
CA LYS A 107 14.67 -33.54 15.93
C LYS A 107 14.15 -32.52 16.95
N GLY A 108 14.28 -32.80 18.25
CA GLY A 108 13.72 -31.96 19.30
C GLY A 108 12.20 -32.09 19.45
N TRP A 109 11.54 -33.08 18.83
CA TRP A 109 10.08 -33.15 18.80
C TRP A 109 9.50 -34.05 19.88
N ALA A 110 8.47 -33.58 20.56
CA ALA A 110 7.55 -34.38 21.39
C ALA A 110 6.11 -34.19 20.90
N GLN A 111 5.23 -35.16 21.17
CA GLN A 111 3.87 -35.11 20.63
C GLN A 111 2.81 -35.76 21.52
N THR A 112 1.56 -35.36 21.32
CA THR A 112 0.36 -35.99 21.90
C THR A 112 -0.82 -35.83 20.94
N THR A 113 -1.81 -36.72 21.01
CA THR A 113 -3.07 -36.59 20.26
C THR A 113 -4.19 -36.24 21.22
N LEU A 114 -4.94 -35.18 20.91
CA LEU A 114 -6.10 -34.77 21.67
C LEU A 114 -7.37 -35.46 21.13
N THR A 115 -8.15 -36.00 22.05
CA THR A 115 -9.58 -36.33 21.85
C THR A 115 -10.40 -35.17 22.38
N LEU A 116 -11.22 -34.57 21.52
CA LEU A 116 -12.04 -33.40 21.85
C LEU A 116 -12.99 -33.71 23.00
N GLY A 117 -13.23 -32.71 23.86
CA GLY A 117 -14.25 -32.80 24.90
C GLY A 117 -15.67 -32.65 24.35
N SER A 118 -16.59 -32.17 25.19
CA SER A 118 -17.97 -31.84 24.76
C SER A 118 -18.04 -30.58 23.88
N SER A 119 -16.98 -29.77 23.89
CA SER A 119 -16.77 -28.65 22.97
C SER A 119 -15.76 -29.02 21.87
N LYS A 120 -15.94 -28.45 20.68
CA LYS A 120 -14.93 -28.48 19.61
C LYS A 120 -13.72 -27.60 19.93
N ASP A 121 -13.88 -26.62 20.83
CA ASP A 121 -12.81 -25.72 21.26
C ASP A 121 -12.17 -26.26 22.53
N ASN A 122 -10.87 -26.56 22.45
CA ASN A 122 -10.05 -27.12 23.52
C ASN A 122 -8.69 -26.42 23.49
N THR A 123 -8.10 -26.26 24.67
CA THR A 123 -6.78 -25.64 24.83
C THR A 123 -5.87 -26.64 25.54
N VAL A 124 -4.65 -26.82 25.00
CA VAL A 124 -3.64 -27.69 25.58
C VAL A 124 -2.34 -26.92 25.74
N GLU A 125 -1.93 -26.73 26.99
CA GLU A 125 -0.67 -26.10 27.36
C GLU A 125 0.48 -27.12 27.35
N VAL A 126 1.65 -26.67 26.92
CA VAL A 126 2.91 -27.42 26.91
C VAL A 126 3.94 -26.71 27.75
N LEU A 127 4.52 -27.45 28.69
CA LEU A 127 5.56 -26.97 29.61
C LEU A 127 6.80 -27.86 29.51
N LEU A 128 7.98 -27.27 29.68
CA LEU A 128 9.21 -28.02 29.87
C LEU A 128 9.35 -28.44 31.34
N ILE A 129 9.46 -29.74 31.60
CA ILE A 129 9.58 -30.25 32.97
C ILE A 129 10.95 -29.85 33.53
N GLY A 130 10.96 -29.05 34.60
CA GLY A 130 12.17 -28.56 35.25
C GLY A 130 12.74 -27.26 34.68
N HIS A 131 12.07 -26.60 33.72
CA HIS A 131 12.55 -25.37 33.07
C HIS A 131 11.48 -24.27 33.06
N ALA A 132 11.08 -23.81 34.25
CA ALA A 132 10.00 -22.82 34.42
C ALA A 132 10.28 -21.43 33.80
N SER A 133 11.53 -21.13 33.43
CA SER A 133 11.91 -19.88 32.76
C SER A 133 11.57 -19.88 31.26
N VAL A 134 11.29 -21.03 30.67
CA VAL A 134 10.82 -21.12 29.27
C VAL A 134 9.31 -20.94 29.27
N PRO A 135 8.77 -19.91 28.57
CA PRO A 135 7.33 -19.68 28.53
C PRO A 135 6.57 -20.91 28.01
N PRO A 136 5.38 -21.22 28.56
CA PRO A 136 4.55 -22.29 28.05
C PRO A 136 4.11 -22.03 26.60
N LEU A 137 3.91 -23.11 25.86
CA LEU A 137 3.36 -23.07 24.50
C LEU A 137 1.93 -23.63 24.51
N THR A 138 1.01 -23.01 23.77
CA THR A 138 -0.40 -23.42 23.80
C THR A 138 -0.87 -23.91 22.43
N PHE A 139 -1.40 -25.13 22.39
CA PHE A 139 -2.21 -25.65 21.30
C PHE A 139 -3.68 -25.30 21.51
N ARG A 140 -4.38 -24.98 20.43
CA ARG A 140 -5.83 -24.73 20.41
C ARG A 140 -6.49 -25.56 19.31
N THR A 141 -7.67 -26.09 19.59
CA THR A 141 -8.56 -26.70 18.60
C THR A 141 -9.65 -25.71 18.20
N GLY A 142 -10.26 -25.97 17.05
CA GLY A 142 -11.14 -25.03 16.39
C GLY A 142 -10.36 -24.12 15.44
N ILE A 143 -11.10 -23.57 14.49
CA ILE A 143 -10.60 -22.56 13.55
C ILE A 143 -10.09 -21.36 14.37
N MET A 144 -8.88 -20.87 14.09
CA MET A 144 -8.35 -19.67 14.75
C MET A 144 -9.33 -18.52 14.56
N THR A 145 -9.84 -17.99 15.67
CA THR A 145 -10.85 -16.93 15.64
C THR A 145 -10.18 -15.56 15.53
N LEU A 146 -10.96 -14.54 15.20
CA LEU A 146 -10.47 -13.17 15.32
C LEU A 146 -10.04 -12.83 16.75
N SER A 147 -10.69 -13.37 17.79
CA SER A 147 -10.27 -13.16 19.18
C SER A 147 -8.93 -13.81 19.54
N ASP A 148 -8.58 -14.94 18.91
CA ASP A 148 -7.24 -15.52 19.07
C ASP A 148 -6.17 -14.62 18.43
N LEU A 149 -6.48 -13.97 17.30
CA LEU A 149 -5.60 -13.01 16.66
C LEU A 149 -5.39 -11.77 17.52
N GLU A 150 -6.46 -11.20 18.08
CA GLU A 150 -6.38 -10.05 19.01
C GLU A 150 -5.39 -10.32 20.14
N HIS A 151 -5.53 -11.46 20.81
CA HIS A 151 -4.65 -11.84 21.92
C HIS A 151 -3.19 -12.02 21.48
N ARG A 152 -2.94 -12.58 20.30
CA ARG A 152 -1.57 -12.71 19.76
C ARG A 152 -0.95 -11.34 19.49
N VAL A 153 -1.75 -10.40 18.99
CA VAL A 153 -1.29 -9.03 18.71
C VAL A 153 -1.05 -8.24 20.00
N SER A 154 -1.91 -8.39 21.02
CA SER A 154 -1.69 -7.70 22.31
C SER A 154 -0.40 -8.13 23.02
N ASP A 155 0.06 -9.37 22.79
CA ASP A 155 1.31 -9.90 23.34
C ASP A 155 2.55 -9.61 22.47
N ALA A 156 2.34 -9.10 21.25
CA ALA A 156 3.41 -8.90 20.27
C ALA A 156 4.32 -7.72 20.62
N ARG A 157 5.60 -7.87 20.30
CA ARG A 157 6.65 -6.87 20.46
C ARG A 157 7.04 -6.31 19.09
N PRO A 158 7.60 -5.08 19.02
CA PRO A 158 8.15 -4.55 17.77
C PRO A 158 9.05 -5.56 17.05
N GLY A 159 8.79 -5.80 15.77
CA GLY A 159 9.51 -6.76 14.92
C GLY A 159 8.92 -8.17 14.90
N ASP A 160 7.95 -8.48 15.76
CA ASP A 160 7.30 -9.78 15.74
C ASP A 160 6.49 -10.01 14.46
N THR A 161 6.53 -11.24 13.95
CA THR A 161 5.71 -11.69 12.82
C THR A 161 4.71 -12.75 13.27
N ILE A 162 3.43 -12.44 13.11
CA ILE A 162 2.29 -13.32 13.37
C ILE A 162 1.85 -13.90 12.03
N THR A 163 2.27 -15.14 11.75
CA THR A 163 1.80 -15.87 10.56
C THR A 163 0.44 -16.52 10.83
N LEU A 164 -0.49 -16.37 9.89
CA LEU A 164 -1.82 -16.96 9.84
C LEU A 164 -1.82 -18.13 8.86
N ASP A 165 -2.25 -19.30 9.31
CA ASP A 165 -2.44 -20.46 8.44
C ASP A 165 -3.64 -20.26 7.48
N ASP A 166 -3.73 -21.10 6.46
CA ASP A 166 -4.86 -21.11 5.54
C ASP A 166 -6.14 -21.46 6.30
N GLY A 167 -7.20 -20.69 6.10
CA GLY A 167 -8.46 -20.90 6.81
C GLY A 167 -9.32 -19.65 6.88
N VAL A 168 -10.50 -19.80 7.46
CA VAL A 168 -11.43 -18.70 7.70
C VAL A 168 -11.20 -18.16 9.10
N TYR A 169 -11.22 -16.84 9.27
CA TYR A 169 -11.11 -16.15 10.55
C TYR A 169 -12.37 -15.32 10.71
N ASP A 170 -13.27 -15.80 11.55
CA ASP A 170 -14.58 -15.19 11.79
C ASP A 170 -14.68 -14.70 13.24
N GLY A 171 -15.63 -13.81 13.49
CA GLY A 171 -15.84 -13.15 14.76
C GLY A 171 -16.60 -11.84 14.59
N ASP A 172 -16.79 -11.14 15.70
CA ASP A 172 -17.31 -9.77 15.69
C ASP A 172 -16.20 -8.81 15.20
N VAL A 173 -15.80 -7.83 16.00
CA VAL A 173 -14.70 -6.92 15.68
C VAL A 173 -13.39 -7.44 16.26
N CYS A 174 -12.32 -7.42 15.48
CA CYS A 174 -10.95 -7.75 15.86
C CYS A 174 -10.15 -6.46 16.12
N GLU A 175 -9.91 -6.12 17.38
CA GLU A 175 -9.10 -4.97 17.79
C GLU A 175 -7.60 -5.33 17.86
N LEU A 176 -6.83 -4.83 16.89
CA LEU A 176 -5.39 -4.98 16.85
C LEU A 176 -4.75 -3.82 17.61
N VAL A 177 -4.55 -4.01 18.91
CA VAL A 177 -3.97 -3.02 19.81
C VAL A 177 -2.51 -3.37 20.11
N ALA A 178 -1.58 -2.75 19.39
CA ALA A 178 -0.14 -2.94 19.59
C ALA A 178 0.64 -1.72 19.10
N LYS A 179 1.96 -1.69 19.35
CA LYS A 179 2.82 -0.61 18.87
C LYS A 179 4.16 -1.17 18.41
N GLY A 180 4.37 -1.18 17.09
CA GLY A 180 5.67 -1.40 16.48
C GLY A 180 6.49 -0.10 16.42
N SER A 181 7.49 -0.11 15.54
CA SER A 181 8.26 1.08 15.18
C SER A 181 8.59 1.05 13.69
N ALA A 182 9.01 2.18 13.10
CA ALA A 182 9.42 2.23 11.70
C ALA A 182 10.49 1.18 11.35
N ALA A 183 11.45 0.95 12.25
CA ALA A 183 12.51 -0.04 12.06
C ALA A 183 12.05 -1.49 12.33
N TYR A 184 11.01 -1.67 13.15
CA TYR A 184 10.54 -2.97 13.62
C TYR A 184 9.01 -3.00 13.70
N PRO A 185 8.30 -3.05 12.55
CA PRO A 185 6.85 -3.15 12.54
C PRO A 185 6.39 -4.51 13.07
N ILE A 186 5.17 -4.59 13.59
CA ILE A 186 4.51 -5.85 13.92
C ILE A 186 3.77 -6.31 12.67
N THR A 187 4.11 -7.49 12.15
CA THR A 187 3.56 -7.99 10.88
C THR A 187 2.59 -9.14 11.11
N ILE A 188 1.34 -8.98 10.72
CA ILE A 188 0.34 -10.05 10.61
C ILE A 188 0.27 -10.46 9.14
N GLN A 189 0.67 -11.69 8.83
CA GLN A 189 0.75 -12.16 7.44
C GLN A 189 0.05 -13.48 7.22
N ALA A 190 -0.57 -13.65 6.04
CA ALA A 190 -0.99 -14.97 5.59
C ALA A 190 0.23 -15.81 5.21
N LYS A 191 0.22 -17.08 5.61
CA LYS A 191 1.22 -18.07 5.19
C LYS A 191 1.24 -18.25 3.67
N ASN A 192 0.06 -18.25 3.06
CA ASN A 192 -0.13 -18.23 1.62
C ASN A 192 -1.05 -17.07 1.28
N ILE A 193 -0.61 -16.17 0.39
CA ILE A 193 -1.36 -14.96 0.00
C ILE A 193 -2.78 -15.32 -0.42
N GLY A 194 -3.76 -14.64 0.17
CA GLY A 194 -5.17 -14.76 -0.09
C GLY A 194 -5.83 -16.02 0.50
N LYS A 195 -5.14 -16.79 1.34
CA LYS A 195 -5.68 -18.04 1.95
C LYS A 195 -6.07 -17.92 3.42
N ALA A 196 -5.62 -16.89 4.13
CA ALA A 196 -6.20 -16.50 5.42
C ALA A 196 -7.37 -15.54 5.16
N VAL A 197 -8.60 -16.04 5.35
CA VAL A 197 -9.86 -15.39 4.96
C VAL A 197 -10.54 -14.74 6.16
N ILE A 198 -10.43 -13.43 6.28
CA ILE A 198 -11.06 -12.60 7.31
C ILE A 198 -12.53 -12.32 6.95
N GLN A 199 -13.46 -12.69 7.83
CA GLN A 199 -14.91 -12.51 7.62
C GLN A 199 -15.57 -11.49 8.55
N GLY A 200 -14.88 -11.07 9.62
CA GLY A 200 -15.29 -10.00 10.54
C GLY A 200 -14.40 -8.75 10.46
N PRO A 201 -14.85 -7.58 10.91
CA PRO A 201 -14.06 -6.34 10.88
C PRO A 201 -12.74 -6.42 11.65
N ILE A 202 -11.71 -5.74 11.15
CA ILE A 202 -10.44 -5.46 11.84
C ILE A 202 -10.37 -3.95 12.16
N SER A 203 -10.06 -3.61 13.41
CA SER A 203 -9.77 -2.24 13.86
C SER A 203 -8.33 -2.18 14.36
N ILE A 204 -7.46 -1.51 13.59
CA ILE A 204 -6.06 -1.26 13.96
C ILE A 204 -6.02 -0.04 14.88
N LYS A 205 -5.49 -0.22 16.09
CA LYS A 205 -5.35 0.82 17.11
C LYS A 205 -3.90 0.85 17.63
N GLY A 206 -3.05 1.57 16.91
CA GLY A 206 -1.63 1.71 17.24
C GLY A 206 -0.75 1.82 16.01
N ASP A 207 0.56 1.92 16.23
CA ASP A 207 1.52 2.33 15.20
C ASP A 207 2.29 1.14 14.63
N TYR A 208 2.66 1.21 13.35
CA TYR A 208 3.50 0.25 12.63
C TYR A 208 3.02 -1.19 12.73
N ILE A 209 1.71 -1.38 12.51
CA ILE A 209 1.05 -2.69 12.40
C ILE A 209 0.77 -2.96 10.92
N ASN A 210 1.28 -4.07 10.40
CA ASN A 210 1.18 -4.42 8.99
C ASN A 210 0.26 -5.62 8.79
N LEU A 211 -0.66 -5.54 7.83
CA LEU A 211 -1.47 -6.66 7.35
C LEU A 211 -0.98 -7.06 5.96
N VAL A 212 -0.52 -8.30 5.79
CA VAL A 212 0.10 -8.76 4.55
C VAL A 212 -0.57 -10.02 4.02
N GLY A 213 -1.02 -9.98 2.77
CA GLY A 213 -1.48 -11.20 2.07
C GLY A 213 -2.83 -11.75 2.53
N LEU A 214 -3.62 -10.99 3.30
CA LEU A 214 -4.91 -11.45 3.82
C LEU A 214 -6.01 -11.36 2.75
N ARG A 215 -7.06 -12.18 2.86
CA ARG A 215 -8.27 -12.08 2.05
C ARG A 215 -9.43 -11.63 2.94
N PHE A 216 -10.24 -10.70 2.48
CA PHE A 216 -11.40 -10.18 3.18
C PHE A 216 -12.66 -10.44 2.37
N GLU A 217 -13.68 -10.97 3.04
CA GLU A 217 -14.98 -11.33 2.47
C GLU A 217 -16.09 -11.05 3.49
N LYS A 218 -17.35 -11.11 3.08
CA LYS A 218 -18.51 -10.88 3.97
C LYS A 218 -18.40 -9.56 4.72
N LYS A 219 -18.09 -9.55 6.03
CA LYS A 219 -17.96 -8.34 6.85
C LYS A 219 -16.51 -7.95 7.12
N GLY A 220 -15.54 -8.59 6.47
CA GLY A 220 -14.12 -8.30 6.60
C GLY A 220 -13.78 -6.91 6.09
N SER A 221 -13.78 -5.92 6.98
CA SER A 221 -13.39 -4.54 6.68
C SER A 221 -12.20 -4.13 7.55
N ILE A 222 -11.54 -3.03 7.19
CA ILE A 222 -10.40 -2.50 7.95
C ILE A 222 -10.71 -1.06 8.36
N GLU A 223 -10.56 -0.78 9.65
CA GLU A 223 -10.47 0.57 10.19
C GLU A 223 -9.07 0.79 10.76
N ILE A 224 -8.46 1.94 10.47
CA ILE A 224 -7.08 2.24 10.87
C ILE A 224 -7.05 3.53 11.68
N ARG A 225 -6.48 3.45 12.89
CA ARG A 225 -6.05 4.59 13.70
C ARG A 225 -4.62 4.37 14.20
N GLY A 226 -3.66 5.03 13.56
CA GLY A 226 -2.25 4.92 13.93
C GLY A 226 -1.29 5.53 12.93
N THR A 227 0.01 5.42 13.21
CA THR A 227 1.09 5.90 12.35
C THR A 227 1.84 4.75 11.68
N GLY A 228 2.14 4.84 10.39
CA GLY A 228 3.06 3.92 9.71
C GLY A 228 2.53 2.49 9.53
N CYS A 229 1.22 2.29 9.63
CA CYS A 229 0.59 0.99 9.37
C CYS A 229 0.49 0.73 7.87
N ARG A 230 0.66 -0.54 7.46
CA ARG A 230 0.65 -0.94 6.05
C ARG A 230 -0.34 -2.06 5.75
N ILE A 231 -1.14 -1.89 4.71
CA ILE A 231 -2.02 -2.95 4.16
C ILE A 231 -1.46 -3.35 2.81
N SER A 232 -0.79 -4.51 2.75
CA SER A 232 -0.06 -4.94 1.56
C SER A 232 -0.56 -6.27 1.03
N ARG A 233 -0.63 -6.42 -0.30
CA ARG A 233 -0.97 -7.69 -0.98
C ARG A 233 -2.26 -8.34 -0.51
N CYS A 234 -3.19 -7.55 0.03
CA CYS A 234 -4.48 -8.05 0.49
C CYS A 234 -5.50 -8.11 -0.66
N VAL A 235 -6.47 -9.01 -0.53
CA VAL A 235 -7.61 -9.11 -1.46
C VAL A 235 -8.88 -8.77 -0.71
N MET A 236 -9.66 -7.83 -1.23
CA MET A 236 -11.03 -7.59 -0.79
C MET A 236 -11.96 -7.89 -1.96
N THR A 237 -12.75 -8.96 -1.83
CA THR A 237 -13.66 -9.42 -2.88
C THR A 237 -15.09 -9.30 -2.34
N ASP A 238 -15.88 -8.41 -2.94
CA ASP A 238 -17.32 -8.26 -2.67
C ASP A 238 -17.68 -8.24 -1.17
N VAL A 239 -16.93 -7.47 -0.39
CA VAL A 239 -17.18 -7.30 1.03
C VAL A 239 -18.51 -6.56 1.21
N GLN A 240 -19.44 -7.20 1.92
CA GLN A 240 -20.82 -6.80 2.15
C GLN A 240 -20.96 -5.78 3.30
N VAL A 241 -20.13 -4.75 3.27
CA VAL A 241 -20.21 -3.57 4.16
C VAL A 241 -20.12 -2.28 3.36
N SER A 242 -20.55 -1.18 3.96
CA SER A 242 -20.62 0.11 3.27
C SER A 242 -19.25 0.62 2.81
N SER A 243 -18.24 0.64 3.69
CA SER A 243 -16.85 0.99 3.39
C SER A 243 -15.89 -0.15 3.73
N TRP A 244 -14.97 -0.47 2.81
CA TRP A 244 -14.07 -1.61 2.99
C TRP A 244 -12.83 -1.23 3.79
N ILE A 245 -12.25 -0.06 3.50
CA ILE A 245 -11.14 0.51 4.27
C ILE A 245 -11.50 1.93 4.70
N GLN A 246 -11.32 2.21 5.99
CA GLN A 246 -11.41 3.55 6.57
C GLN A 246 -10.13 3.88 7.32
N VAL A 247 -9.42 4.92 6.88
CA VAL A 247 -8.36 5.56 7.66
C VAL A 247 -8.99 6.69 8.45
N LEU A 248 -8.93 6.58 9.77
CA LEU A 248 -9.53 7.55 10.69
C LEU A 248 -8.63 8.78 10.88
N PRO A 249 -9.21 9.90 11.34
CA PRO A 249 -8.45 11.09 11.72
C PRO A 249 -7.27 10.77 12.64
N GLU A 250 -6.23 11.60 12.59
CA GLU A 250 -4.96 11.48 13.35
C GLU A 250 -4.02 10.39 12.85
N SER A 251 -4.45 9.52 11.95
CA SER A 251 -3.55 8.58 11.31
C SER A 251 -2.51 9.32 10.47
N GLN A 252 -1.29 8.78 10.41
CA GLN A 252 -0.20 9.34 9.61
C GLN A 252 0.56 8.23 8.89
N GLN A 253 1.11 8.52 7.72
CA GLN A 253 2.00 7.62 6.97
C GLN A 253 1.39 6.23 6.74
N ILE A 254 0.08 6.15 6.49
CA ILE A 254 -0.59 4.89 6.15
C ILE A 254 -0.23 4.52 4.72
N GLU A 255 0.24 3.29 4.54
CA GLU A 255 0.57 2.72 3.23
C GLU A 255 -0.46 1.65 2.87
N ILE A 256 -1.05 1.75 1.68
CA ILE A 256 -1.93 0.72 1.12
C ILE A 256 -1.42 0.38 -0.26
N ASP A 257 -0.91 -0.84 -0.40
CA ASP A 257 -0.12 -1.21 -1.57
C ASP A 257 -0.36 -2.62 -2.08
N TYR A 258 -0.25 -2.80 -3.40
CA TYR A 258 -0.38 -4.10 -4.07
C TYR A 258 -1.65 -4.86 -3.69
N CYS A 259 -2.70 -4.16 -3.25
CA CYS A 259 -3.98 -4.78 -2.90
C CYS A 259 -4.86 -4.92 -4.14
N ARG A 260 -5.77 -5.89 -4.10
CA ARG A 260 -6.85 -6.06 -5.08
C ARG A 260 -8.19 -5.78 -4.42
N PHE A 261 -8.94 -4.85 -5.00
CA PHE A 261 -10.31 -4.51 -4.59
C PHE A 261 -11.25 -4.80 -5.75
N GLU A 262 -12.17 -5.76 -5.59
CA GLU A 262 -12.99 -6.21 -6.72
C GLU A 262 -14.46 -6.47 -6.37
N ASN A 263 -15.34 -6.13 -7.30
CA ASN A 263 -16.77 -6.49 -7.27
C ASN A 263 -17.50 -5.90 -6.06
N LYS A 264 -17.52 -4.58 -5.86
CA LYS A 264 -18.31 -3.96 -4.78
C LYS A 264 -19.82 -3.97 -5.09
N THR A 265 -20.45 -5.15 -5.12
CA THR A 265 -21.81 -5.32 -5.64
C THR A 265 -22.88 -4.71 -4.75
N ASN A 266 -22.61 -4.60 -3.45
CA ASN A 266 -23.52 -3.97 -2.49
C ASN A 266 -23.78 -2.47 -2.74
N ASN A 267 -23.11 -1.86 -3.72
CA ASN A 267 -23.47 -0.54 -4.23
C ASN A 267 -24.96 -0.45 -4.67
N SER A 268 -25.58 -1.56 -5.06
CA SER A 268 -26.99 -1.61 -5.50
C SER A 268 -28.03 -1.85 -4.40
N ASP A 269 -27.61 -2.24 -3.18
CA ASP A 269 -28.50 -2.98 -2.26
C ASP A 269 -28.91 -2.20 -0.99
N HIS A 270 -28.58 -0.92 -0.89
CA HIS A 270 -28.89 -0.15 0.31
C HIS A 270 -30.29 0.51 0.27
N GLU A 271 -31.05 0.33 1.37
CA GLU A 271 -32.20 1.14 1.75
C GLU A 271 -31.92 1.74 3.14
N GLY A 272 -31.98 3.07 3.27
CA GLY A 272 -32.32 3.70 4.57
C GLY A 272 -31.25 4.41 5.41
N ASP A 273 -29.95 4.35 5.11
CA ASP A 273 -28.94 5.10 5.88
C ASP A 273 -28.31 6.26 5.10
N ARG A 274 -27.88 7.29 5.86
CA ARG A 274 -27.40 8.58 5.38
C ARG A 274 -26.22 8.46 4.39
N PHE A 275 -26.04 9.52 3.60
CA PHE A 275 -25.18 9.57 2.42
C PHE A 275 -23.67 9.33 2.67
N ASP A 276 -23.25 9.26 3.93
CA ASP A 276 -21.90 9.19 4.47
C ASP A 276 -21.49 7.74 4.79
N ASN A 277 -20.34 7.29 4.27
CA ASN A 277 -19.67 5.99 4.51
C ASN A 277 -19.98 4.83 3.54
N ARG A 278 -20.27 5.10 2.27
CA ARG A 278 -20.47 4.07 1.22
C ARG A 278 -19.29 3.93 0.24
N GLN A 279 -18.24 4.72 0.44
CA GLN A 279 -17.01 4.71 -0.34
C GLN A 279 -16.29 3.37 -0.20
N LEU A 280 -15.70 2.84 -1.27
CA LEU A 280 -14.89 1.61 -1.16
C LEU A 280 -13.72 1.84 -0.20
N MET A 281 -12.95 2.90 -0.44
CA MET A 281 -11.85 3.35 0.42
C MET A 281 -12.06 4.80 0.84
N ARG A 282 -11.97 5.08 2.14
CA ARG A 282 -12.11 6.42 2.71
C ARG A 282 -10.91 6.78 3.59
N LEU A 283 -10.24 7.88 3.26
CA LEU A 283 -9.10 8.43 3.99
C LEU A 283 -9.51 9.75 4.63
N ILE A 284 -9.56 9.80 5.96
CA ILE A 284 -9.99 10.99 6.69
C ILE A 284 -8.75 11.70 7.26
N VAL A 285 -8.53 12.94 6.82
CA VAL A 285 -7.29 13.72 7.08
C VAL A 285 -7.60 15.07 7.70
N ARG A 286 -6.58 15.84 8.11
CA ARG A 286 -6.70 17.18 8.72
C ARG A 286 -5.85 18.24 8.02
N ASN A 287 -5.18 17.93 6.90
CA ASN A 287 -4.21 18.79 6.24
C ASN A 287 -2.99 19.13 7.13
N GLN A 288 -2.52 18.16 7.92
CA GLN A 288 -1.44 18.33 8.89
C GLN A 288 -0.19 17.51 8.53
N GLY A 289 0.02 17.24 7.24
CA GLY A 289 1.13 16.43 6.75
C GLY A 289 0.96 14.95 7.04
N GLU A 290 -0.24 14.41 6.85
CA GLU A 290 -0.54 13.00 7.07
C GLU A 290 0.26 12.06 6.16
N LYS A 291 0.66 12.50 4.96
CA LYS A 291 1.58 11.77 4.06
C LYS A 291 1.20 10.31 3.83
N HIS A 292 -0.08 10.01 3.60
CA HIS A 292 -0.51 8.65 3.24
C HIS A 292 0.00 8.28 1.84
N HIS A 293 0.22 6.99 1.60
CA HIS A 293 0.71 6.49 0.32
C HIS A 293 -0.15 5.33 -0.19
N ILE A 294 -0.86 5.56 -1.28
CA ILE A 294 -1.76 4.59 -1.89
C ILE A 294 -1.21 4.23 -3.26
N HIS A 295 -0.66 3.02 -3.42
CA HIS A 295 0.04 2.69 -4.66
C HIS A 295 -0.01 1.24 -5.13
N HIS A 296 0.14 1.04 -6.44
CA HIS A 296 0.19 -0.30 -7.03
C HIS A 296 -1.04 -1.16 -6.74
N ASN A 297 -2.17 -0.53 -6.38
CA ASN A 297 -3.42 -1.23 -6.13
C ASN A 297 -4.19 -1.45 -7.43
N TYR A 298 -4.96 -2.53 -7.46
CA TYR A 298 -5.89 -2.83 -8.54
C TYR A 298 -7.33 -2.70 -8.05
N PHE A 299 -8.00 -1.63 -8.47
CA PHE A 299 -9.42 -1.42 -8.28
C PHE A 299 -10.16 -1.85 -9.55
N VAL A 300 -11.07 -2.82 -9.43
CA VAL A 300 -11.74 -3.37 -10.60
C VAL A 300 -13.19 -3.72 -10.32
N ASP A 301 -14.05 -3.48 -11.31
CA ASP A 301 -15.47 -3.85 -11.25
C ASP A 301 -16.16 -3.26 -10.01
N VAL A 302 -16.18 -1.93 -9.91
CA VAL A 302 -16.99 -1.21 -8.91
C VAL A 302 -18.30 -0.79 -9.59
N PRO A 303 -19.40 -1.54 -9.43
CA PRO A 303 -20.63 -1.28 -10.18
C PRO A 303 -21.31 0.03 -9.75
N GLU A 304 -22.14 0.58 -10.63
CA GLU A 304 -22.90 1.81 -10.42
C GLU A 304 -23.75 1.74 -9.15
N GLY A 305 -23.68 2.79 -8.36
CA GLY A 305 -24.47 2.97 -7.16
C GLY A 305 -25.95 3.12 -7.45
N LYS A 306 -26.79 2.70 -6.49
CA LYS A 306 -28.25 2.88 -6.56
C LYS A 306 -28.67 4.35 -6.56
N LEU A 307 -27.86 5.23 -5.99
CA LEU A 307 -28.07 6.68 -5.88
C LEU A 307 -26.94 7.43 -6.58
N ASP A 308 -27.16 8.71 -6.87
CA ASP A 308 -26.22 9.52 -7.66
C ASP A 308 -24.89 9.86 -6.95
N ASN A 309 -24.80 9.72 -5.62
CA ASN A 309 -23.66 10.18 -4.82
C ASN A 309 -23.31 9.21 -3.68
N GLY A 310 -22.03 9.18 -3.29
CA GLY A 310 -21.46 8.50 -2.13
C GLY A 310 -20.91 7.12 -2.43
N TYR A 311 -20.58 6.82 -3.69
CA TYR A 311 -20.09 5.52 -4.15
C TYR A 311 -18.67 5.61 -4.72
N GLU A 312 -17.89 6.58 -4.25
CA GLU A 312 -16.53 6.79 -4.71
C GLU A 312 -15.68 5.54 -4.50
N THR A 313 -14.79 5.26 -5.45
CA THR A 313 -13.81 4.18 -5.28
C THR A 313 -12.78 4.57 -4.22
N LEU A 314 -12.34 5.83 -4.24
CA LEU A 314 -11.47 6.41 -3.23
C LEU A 314 -11.94 7.81 -2.87
N GLN A 315 -12.15 8.08 -1.59
CA GLN A 315 -12.39 9.43 -1.08
C GLN A 315 -11.28 9.81 -0.10
N LEU A 316 -10.63 10.94 -0.36
CA LEU A 316 -9.67 11.58 0.54
C LEU A 316 -10.32 12.87 1.05
N ILE A 317 -10.70 12.89 2.33
CA ILE A 317 -11.58 13.93 2.87
C ILE A 317 -11.06 14.49 4.18
N THR A 318 -11.16 15.81 4.36
CA THR A 318 -10.89 16.41 5.66
C THR A 318 -11.92 16.02 6.72
N GLU A 319 -11.46 15.87 7.96
CA GLU A 319 -12.31 15.55 9.10
C GLU A 319 -13.42 16.60 9.26
N GLY A 320 -14.67 16.12 9.37
CA GLY A 320 -15.84 16.97 9.61
C GLY A 320 -16.34 17.76 8.40
N ASN A 321 -15.73 17.64 7.22
CA ASN A 321 -15.89 18.54 6.07
C ASN A 321 -17.35 18.94 5.69
N PRO A 322 -17.73 20.21 5.86
CA PRO A 322 -18.91 20.83 5.25
C PRO A 322 -18.51 22.03 4.37
N TRP A 323 -17.50 21.80 3.53
CA TRP A 323 -16.92 22.62 2.45
C TRP A 323 -15.80 23.60 2.85
N ASP A 324 -14.87 23.78 1.91
CA ASP A 324 -13.49 24.28 2.00
C ASP A 324 -12.65 23.78 3.20
N PRO A 325 -11.59 22.98 2.98
CA PRO A 325 -10.85 22.36 4.06
C PRO A 325 -9.93 23.34 4.80
N GLU A 326 -9.63 23.04 6.06
CA GLU A 326 -8.69 23.81 6.89
C GLU A 326 -7.34 24.05 6.19
N PRO A 327 -6.67 25.19 6.41
CA PRO A 327 -5.36 25.48 5.83
C PRO A 327 -4.29 24.44 6.19
N GLY A 328 -3.24 24.37 5.37
CA GLY A 328 -2.18 23.37 5.48
C GLY A 328 -2.27 22.34 4.36
N HIS A 329 -1.30 21.42 4.30
CA HIS A 329 -1.21 20.39 3.27
C HIS A 329 -1.32 19.00 3.88
N CYS A 330 -2.09 18.13 3.23
CA CYS A 330 -2.18 16.73 3.58
C CYS A 330 -0.94 15.95 3.12
N GLY A 331 -0.46 16.21 1.91
CA GLY A 331 0.71 15.54 1.36
C GLY A 331 0.49 14.07 1.02
N THR A 332 -0.77 13.63 0.84
CA THR A 332 -1.07 12.26 0.43
C THR A 332 -0.63 12.03 -1.02
N LEU A 333 -0.01 10.88 -1.26
CA LEU A 333 0.45 10.42 -2.56
C LEU A 333 -0.42 9.24 -3.03
N ILE A 334 -1.09 9.42 -4.16
CA ILE A 334 -1.86 8.36 -4.82
C ILE A 334 -1.22 8.09 -6.17
N GLU A 335 -0.46 7.01 -6.28
CA GLU A 335 0.32 6.74 -7.49
C GLU A 335 0.36 5.30 -7.94
N TYR A 336 0.58 5.08 -9.23
CA TYR A 336 0.69 3.74 -9.80
C TYR A 336 -0.50 2.82 -9.49
N ASN A 337 -1.73 3.34 -9.37
CA ASN A 337 -2.93 2.51 -9.20
C ASN A 337 -3.64 2.29 -10.54
N LEU A 338 -4.17 1.08 -10.74
CA LEU A 338 -5.01 0.74 -11.88
C LEU A 338 -6.48 0.72 -11.45
N PHE A 339 -7.28 1.56 -12.10
CA PHE A 339 -8.72 1.61 -11.99
C PHE A 339 -9.34 1.08 -13.29
N GLU A 340 -10.11 0.02 -13.22
CA GLU A 340 -10.73 -0.61 -14.38
C GLU A 340 -12.22 -0.87 -14.13
N ARG A 341 -13.10 -0.29 -14.94
CA ARG A 341 -14.56 -0.37 -14.73
C ARG A 341 -14.98 0.05 -13.32
N CYS A 342 -14.32 1.08 -12.79
CA CYS A 342 -14.72 1.74 -11.55
C CYS A 342 -15.86 2.71 -11.85
N ASN A 343 -17.09 2.25 -11.66
CA ASN A 343 -18.32 2.86 -12.18
C ASN A 343 -19.31 3.28 -11.09
N GLY A 344 -18.88 3.29 -9.82
CA GLY A 344 -19.71 3.56 -8.66
C GLY A 344 -20.52 4.85 -8.76
N GLU A 345 -19.88 5.94 -9.17
CA GLU A 345 -20.52 7.22 -9.42
C GLU A 345 -19.63 8.12 -10.30
N GLY A 346 -19.94 9.42 -10.40
CA GLY A 346 -19.15 10.37 -11.19
C GLY A 346 -17.74 10.65 -10.63
N GLU A 347 -17.57 10.50 -9.32
CA GLU A 347 -16.32 10.68 -8.59
C GLU A 347 -15.63 9.31 -8.36
N ILE A 348 -14.71 8.90 -9.25
CA ILE A 348 -13.91 7.67 -9.02
C ILE A 348 -12.99 7.92 -7.84
N ILE A 349 -12.22 9.00 -7.92
CA ILE A 349 -11.42 9.54 -6.84
C ILE A 349 -11.99 10.92 -6.49
N SER A 350 -12.33 11.13 -5.21
CA SER A 350 -12.81 12.40 -4.68
C SER A 350 -11.81 12.97 -3.70
N VAL A 351 -11.06 13.97 -4.14
CA VAL A 351 -10.08 14.70 -3.31
C VAL A 351 -10.78 15.92 -2.70
N LYS A 352 -10.82 15.95 -1.37
CA LYS A 352 -11.51 16.93 -0.54
C LYS A 352 -10.55 17.44 0.55
N SER A 353 -9.31 17.71 0.16
CA SER A 353 -8.17 18.11 1.02
C SER A 353 -7.10 18.80 0.18
N ASN A 354 -6.05 19.33 0.80
CA ASN A 354 -5.06 20.21 0.16
C ASN A 354 -3.72 19.51 -0.09
N GLY A 355 -2.95 19.99 -1.06
CA GLY A 355 -1.53 19.67 -1.17
C GLY A 355 -1.24 18.20 -1.47
N ASN A 356 -2.08 17.54 -2.27
CA ASN A 356 -1.93 16.12 -2.61
C ASN A 356 -1.31 15.92 -3.99
N LEU A 357 -0.65 14.77 -4.19
CA LEU A 357 -0.08 14.36 -5.47
C LEU A 357 -0.76 13.08 -5.96
N LEU A 358 -1.40 13.17 -7.13
CA LEU A 358 -2.06 12.06 -7.81
C LEU A 358 -1.34 11.82 -9.13
N ARG A 359 -0.48 10.81 -9.21
CA ARG A 359 0.36 10.60 -10.40
C ARG A 359 0.48 9.18 -10.91
N ARG A 360 0.70 9.03 -12.22
CA ARG A 360 0.96 7.71 -12.84
C ARG A 360 -0.10 6.64 -12.57
N ASN A 361 -1.33 7.07 -12.30
CA ASN A 361 -2.47 6.16 -12.21
C ASN A 361 -3.02 5.90 -13.62
N THR A 362 -3.63 4.73 -13.81
CA THR A 362 -4.26 4.34 -15.06
C THR A 362 -5.73 4.08 -14.84
N PHE A 363 -6.59 4.75 -15.62
CA PHE A 363 -8.04 4.60 -15.62
C PHE A 363 -8.47 3.99 -16.96
N ARG A 364 -9.19 2.88 -16.92
CA ARG A 364 -9.65 2.15 -18.10
C ARG A 364 -11.13 1.83 -18.00
N ASP A 365 -11.89 2.23 -19.02
CA ASP A 365 -13.31 1.88 -19.13
C ASP A 365 -14.12 2.26 -17.86
N CYS A 366 -13.72 3.34 -17.20
CA CYS A 366 -14.36 3.82 -15.99
C CYS A 366 -15.45 4.85 -16.33
N ARG A 367 -16.57 4.81 -15.62
CA ARG A 367 -17.63 5.82 -15.63
C ARG A 367 -17.36 6.82 -14.51
N GLY A 368 -17.00 8.04 -14.87
CA GLY A 368 -16.56 9.07 -13.93
C GLY A 368 -15.10 9.48 -14.15
N GLY A 369 -14.52 10.18 -13.19
CA GLY A 369 -13.14 10.68 -13.26
C GLY A 369 -12.54 10.99 -11.89
N LEU A 370 -11.39 11.66 -11.90
CA LEU A 370 -10.71 12.19 -10.71
C LEU A 370 -11.22 13.61 -10.43
N TRP A 371 -11.80 13.83 -9.26
CA TRP A 371 -12.34 15.13 -8.86
C TRP A 371 -11.48 15.75 -7.78
N LEU A 372 -10.90 16.91 -8.10
CA LEU A 372 -10.42 17.87 -7.11
C LEU A 372 -11.64 18.63 -6.61
N ARG A 373 -12.33 17.99 -5.67
CA ARG A 373 -13.71 18.31 -5.28
C ARG A 373 -13.76 19.45 -4.27
N HIS A 374 -12.85 19.45 -3.28
CA HIS A 374 -12.61 20.54 -2.34
C HIS A 374 -11.11 20.62 -2.03
N GLY A 375 -10.67 21.79 -1.57
CA GLY A 375 -9.28 22.06 -1.25
C GLY A 375 -8.46 22.57 -2.42
N ASP A 376 -7.23 22.95 -2.14
CA ASP A 376 -6.33 23.72 -3.00
C ASP A 376 -4.98 23.02 -3.17
N ASP A 377 -4.17 23.52 -4.11
CA ASP A 377 -2.75 23.13 -4.30
C ASP A 377 -2.54 21.62 -4.54
N ASN A 378 -3.47 20.96 -5.24
CA ASN A 378 -3.32 19.56 -5.62
C ASN A 378 -2.70 19.43 -7.02
N VAL A 379 -1.89 18.39 -7.19
CA VAL A 379 -1.20 18.09 -8.45
C VAL A 379 -1.69 16.76 -9.00
N VAL A 380 -2.27 16.80 -10.21
CA VAL A 380 -2.66 15.64 -11.00
C VAL A 380 -1.71 15.53 -12.18
N SER A 381 -0.75 14.60 -12.10
CA SER A 381 0.33 14.52 -13.08
C SER A 381 0.54 13.14 -13.68
N GLU A 382 0.86 13.07 -14.97
CA GLU A 382 1.34 11.83 -15.60
C GLU A 382 0.35 10.64 -15.53
N ASN A 383 -0.96 10.91 -15.45
CA ASN A 383 -1.98 9.86 -15.42
C ASN A 383 -2.47 9.51 -16.82
N PHE A 384 -2.96 8.28 -16.98
CA PHE A 384 -3.52 7.76 -18.22
C PHE A 384 -5.02 7.54 -18.07
N PHE A 385 -5.83 8.21 -18.89
CA PHE A 385 -7.29 8.05 -18.92
C PHE A 385 -7.72 7.50 -20.28
N PHE A 386 -8.18 6.25 -20.30
CA PHE A 386 -8.66 5.57 -21.49
C PHE A 386 -10.17 5.33 -21.40
N GLY A 387 -10.92 5.94 -22.31
CA GLY A 387 -12.37 5.81 -22.30
C GLY A 387 -12.89 4.45 -22.75
N GLU A 388 -12.18 3.78 -23.67
CA GLU A 388 -12.42 2.39 -24.13
C GLU A 388 -13.86 2.04 -24.55
N GLY A 389 -14.69 3.04 -24.81
CA GLY A 389 -16.10 2.88 -25.20
C GLY A 389 -17.11 3.22 -24.10
N GLU A 390 -16.69 3.39 -22.85
CA GLU A 390 -17.59 3.84 -21.78
C GLU A 390 -18.07 5.27 -22.05
N ARG A 391 -19.38 5.42 -22.12
CA ARG A 391 -20.07 6.63 -22.59
C ARG A 391 -19.94 7.80 -21.63
N ARG A 392 -19.66 7.52 -20.35
CA ARG A 392 -19.46 8.51 -19.30
C ARG A 392 -18.01 8.54 -18.78
N ALA A 393 -17.05 8.06 -19.56
CA ALA A 393 -15.64 8.15 -19.19
C ALA A 393 -15.15 9.59 -19.11
N GLY A 394 -14.65 9.98 -17.95
CA GLY A 394 -14.15 11.31 -17.62
C GLY A 394 -12.68 11.30 -17.21
N GLY A 395 -12.07 12.48 -17.27
CA GLY A 395 -10.69 12.72 -16.84
C GLY A 395 -10.65 13.40 -15.48
N VAL A 396 -10.28 14.68 -15.47
CA VAL A 396 -10.10 15.48 -14.24
C VAL A 396 -11.16 16.57 -14.12
N LEU A 397 -11.76 16.72 -12.95
CA LEU A 397 -12.61 17.88 -12.62
C LEU A 397 -11.93 18.73 -11.55
N VAL A 398 -11.88 20.04 -11.79
CA VAL A 398 -11.13 21.01 -10.98
C VAL A 398 -12.09 21.98 -10.30
N GLN A 399 -11.88 22.19 -8.99
CA GLN A 399 -12.46 23.23 -8.15
C GLN A 399 -11.37 23.76 -7.22
N GLY A 400 -11.59 24.93 -6.61
CA GLY A 400 -10.61 25.55 -5.72
C GLY A 400 -9.45 26.15 -6.50
N THR A 401 -8.35 26.34 -5.79
CA THR A 401 -7.29 27.25 -6.18
C THR A 401 -5.95 26.56 -6.35
N ASP A 402 -5.10 27.09 -7.24
CA ASP A 402 -3.71 26.65 -7.45
C ASP A 402 -3.58 25.16 -7.83
N GLN A 403 -4.61 24.61 -8.49
CA GLN A 403 -4.63 23.23 -8.94
C GLN A 403 -3.74 23.05 -10.18
N VAL A 404 -2.97 21.96 -10.24
CA VAL A 404 -2.08 21.65 -11.37
C VAL A 404 -2.51 20.34 -12.04
N VAL A 405 -2.79 20.39 -13.34
CA VAL A 405 -3.12 19.23 -14.17
C VAL A 405 -2.12 19.17 -15.32
N VAL A 406 -1.12 18.28 -15.22
CA VAL A 406 0.06 18.30 -16.09
C VAL A 406 0.45 16.93 -16.63
N ASN A 407 0.97 16.86 -17.86
CA ASN A 407 1.50 15.61 -18.43
C ASN A 407 0.50 14.43 -18.47
N ASN A 408 -0.80 14.66 -18.42
CA ASN A 408 -1.78 13.57 -18.48
C ASN A 408 -2.14 13.22 -19.92
N LEU A 409 -2.43 11.94 -20.19
CA LEU A 409 -2.98 11.47 -21.45
C LEU A 409 -4.48 11.19 -21.30
N PHE A 410 -5.30 11.95 -22.02
CA PHE A 410 -6.75 11.77 -22.10
C PHE A 410 -7.11 11.22 -23.48
N ARG A 411 -7.58 9.97 -23.56
CA ARG A 411 -7.85 9.31 -24.84
C ARG A 411 -9.27 8.76 -24.90
N SER A 412 -10.00 9.19 -25.93
CA SER A 412 -11.34 8.71 -26.25
C SER A 412 -12.34 8.84 -25.10
N LEU A 413 -12.23 9.92 -24.32
CA LEU A 413 -13.14 10.20 -23.21
C LEU A 413 -14.45 10.80 -23.73
N ASN A 414 -15.56 10.17 -23.33
CA ASN A 414 -16.89 10.51 -23.84
C ASN A 414 -17.68 11.48 -22.94
N ALA A 415 -17.23 11.72 -21.71
CA ALA A 415 -17.80 12.74 -20.82
C ALA A 415 -16.99 14.04 -20.86
N PHE A 416 -15.72 14.01 -20.43
CA PHE A 416 -14.85 15.18 -20.36
C PHE A 416 -13.38 14.77 -20.20
N GLY A 417 -12.45 15.58 -20.73
CA GLY A 417 -11.02 15.52 -20.43
C GLY A 417 -10.71 16.27 -19.13
N VAL A 418 -10.74 17.61 -19.17
CA VAL A 418 -10.63 18.46 -17.99
C VAL A 418 -11.87 19.34 -17.84
N VAL A 419 -12.38 19.48 -16.63
CA VAL A 419 -13.48 20.39 -16.28
C VAL A 419 -12.96 21.48 -15.36
N MET A 420 -13.27 22.74 -15.65
CA MET A 420 -13.13 23.87 -14.72
C MET A 420 -14.52 24.32 -14.27
N MET A 421 -14.76 24.27 -12.96
CA MET A 421 -16.04 24.61 -12.35
C MET A 421 -16.17 26.11 -12.05
N ASP A 422 -17.39 26.61 -12.23
CA ASP A 422 -17.86 27.87 -11.66
C ASP A 422 -17.99 27.80 -10.14
N GLY A 423 -17.85 28.95 -9.48
CA GLY A 423 -18.18 29.08 -8.06
C GLY A 423 -19.66 29.32 -7.81
N ALA A 424 -20.26 28.53 -6.92
CA ALA A 424 -21.58 28.75 -6.36
C ALA A 424 -21.51 29.68 -5.14
N SER A 425 -22.67 30.19 -4.69
CA SER A 425 -22.76 31.08 -3.53
C SER A 425 -22.76 30.36 -2.18
N ASP A 426 -22.82 29.03 -2.17
CA ASP A 426 -22.95 28.18 -0.98
C ASP A 426 -21.65 27.45 -0.61
N ASP A 427 -20.53 27.80 -1.27
CA ASP A 427 -19.17 27.25 -1.11
C ASP A 427 -19.04 25.73 -1.32
N LEU A 428 -20.15 25.04 -1.59
CA LEU A 428 -20.18 23.63 -2.00
C LEU A 428 -19.50 23.43 -3.34
N TYR A 429 -19.64 24.39 -4.26
CA TYR A 429 -18.94 24.40 -5.53
C TYR A 429 -18.02 25.61 -5.57
N VAL A 430 -16.72 25.38 -5.37
CA VAL A 430 -15.73 26.46 -5.27
C VAL A 430 -15.22 26.79 -6.66
N ARG A 431 -15.14 28.09 -6.95
CA ARG A 431 -14.62 28.59 -8.23
C ARG A 431 -13.24 28.02 -8.50
N THR A 432 -12.99 27.63 -9.74
CA THR A 432 -11.63 27.29 -10.18
C THR A 432 -10.80 28.56 -10.33
N GLU A 433 -9.71 28.67 -9.57
CA GLU A 433 -8.81 29.83 -9.59
C GLU A 433 -7.34 29.44 -9.77
N ARG A 434 -6.60 30.21 -10.57
CA ARG A 434 -5.15 30.03 -10.78
C ARG A 434 -4.72 28.60 -11.16
N ALA A 435 -5.64 27.83 -11.75
CA ALA A 435 -5.35 26.47 -12.18
C ALA A 435 -4.39 26.48 -13.38
N LEU A 436 -3.42 25.56 -13.37
CA LEU A 436 -2.52 25.30 -14.50
C LEU A 436 -2.91 23.97 -15.16
N VAL A 437 -3.37 24.03 -16.40
CA VAL A 437 -3.61 22.84 -17.25
C VAL A 437 -2.57 22.85 -18.35
N ALA A 438 -1.51 22.06 -18.22
CA ALA A 438 -0.37 22.15 -19.13
C ALA A 438 0.24 20.83 -19.59
N PHE A 439 0.81 20.80 -20.80
CA PHE A 439 1.49 19.62 -21.34
C PHE A 439 0.63 18.34 -21.32
N ASN A 440 -0.70 18.45 -21.35
CA ASN A 440 -1.57 17.29 -21.49
C ASN A 440 -1.80 16.98 -22.97
N THR A 441 -2.10 15.72 -23.28
CA THR A 441 -2.51 15.31 -24.62
C THR A 441 -3.93 14.80 -24.60
N PHE A 442 -4.81 15.41 -25.39
CA PHE A 442 -6.21 15.02 -25.58
C PHE A 442 -6.36 14.39 -26.95
N VAL A 443 -6.82 13.14 -27.02
CA VAL A 443 -6.91 12.38 -28.28
C VAL A 443 -8.32 11.85 -28.48
N GLY A 444 -9.06 12.45 -29.42
CA GLY A 444 -10.41 12.03 -29.78
C GLY A 444 -11.40 12.05 -28.61
N CYS A 445 -11.26 13.00 -27.68
CA CYS A 445 -12.23 13.22 -26.61
C CYS A 445 -13.45 13.99 -27.14
N SER A 446 -14.67 13.61 -26.74
CA SER A 446 -15.89 14.35 -27.11
C SER A 446 -15.87 15.78 -26.58
N SER A 447 -15.38 15.94 -25.35
CA SER A 447 -15.10 17.24 -24.72
C SER A 447 -13.71 17.16 -24.11
N ALA A 448 -12.71 17.78 -24.72
CA ALA A 448 -11.37 17.90 -24.16
C ALA A 448 -11.37 18.84 -22.94
N LEU A 449 -12.03 20.00 -23.06
CA LEU A 449 -12.23 20.94 -21.96
C LEU A 449 -13.72 21.28 -21.80
N VAL A 450 -14.18 21.33 -20.56
CA VAL A 450 -15.47 21.89 -20.19
C VAL A 450 -15.21 23.03 -19.21
N VAL A 451 -15.62 24.24 -19.57
CA VAL A 451 -15.32 25.46 -18.82
C VAL A 451 -16.61 26.09 -18.34
N GLY A 452 -16.63 26.48 -17.08
CA GLY A 452 -17.79 27.08 -16.43
C GLY A 452 -18.87 26.08 -16.05
N LYS A 453 -18.50 24.81 -15.83
CA LYS A 453 -19.49 23.82 -15.38
C LYS A 453 -20.05 24.28 -14.04
N ASN A 454 -21.37 24.34 -13.95
CA ASN A 454 -22.06 24.74 -12.74
C ASN A 454 -23.09 23.71 -12.31
N HIS A 455 -23.49 23.80 -11.05
CA HIS A 455 -24.59 23.01 -10.53
C HIS A 455 -25.92 23.61 -11.01
N SER A 456 -26.91 22.78 -11.30
CA SER A 456 -28.21 23.22 -11.85
C SER A 456 -28.95 24.28 -11.00
N ARG A 457 -28.66 24.32 -9.69
CA ARG A 457 -29.17 25.34 -8.75
C ARG A 457 -28.55 26.73 -8.97
N TYR A 458 -27.33 26.78 -9.49
CA TYR A 458 -26.52 28.01 -9.68
C TYR A 458 -26.09 28.15 -11.14
N PRO A 459 -27.02 28.32 -12.08
CA PRO A 459 -26.73 28.29 -13.53
C PRO A 459 -25.90 29.48 -14.04
N ASN A 460 -25.61 30.47 -13.19
CA ASN A 460 -24.79 31.65 -13.50
C ASN A 460 -23.78 31.86 -12.36
N GLY A 461 -22.89 30.89 -12.14
CA GLY A 461 -21.89 30.95 -11.07
C GLY A 461 -20.81 31.99 -11.36
N THR A 462 -19.85 32.12 -10.47
CA THR A 462 -18.66 32.93 -10.74
C THR A 462 -17.71 32.15 -11.64
N VAL A 463 -17.52 32.66 -12.86
CA VAL A 463 -16.67 32.04 -13.87
C VAL A 463 -15.24 31.83 -13.36
N PRO A 464 -14.50 30.80 -13.86
CA PRO A 464 -13.12 30.57 -13.47
C PRO A 464 -12.24 31.81 -13.64
N LYS A 465 -11.13 31.89 -12.90
CA LYS A 465 -10.31 33.11 -12.86
C LYS A 465 -8.82 32.81 -12.77
N ASP A 466 -8.04 33.60 -13.52
CA ASP A 466 -6.57 33.58 -13.54
C ASP A 466 -5.98 32.20 -13.93
N CYS A 467 -6.76 31.36 -14.62
CA CYS A 467 -6.31 30.03 -15.08
C CYS A 467 -5.42 30.12 -16.33
N VAL A 468 -4.49 29.17 -16.45
CA VAL A 468 -3.56 29.04 -17.58
C VAL A 468 -3.76 27.69 -18.27
N ILE A 469 -4.01 27.73 -19.57
CA ILE A 469 -4.02 26.55 -20.44
C ILE A 469 -2.78 26.63 -21.33
N ALA A 470 -1.81 25.73 -21.15
CA ALA A 470 -0.52 25.88 -21.82
C ALA A 470 0.08 24.60 -22.40
N ASN A 471 0.60 24.67 -23.62
CA ASN A 471 1.37 23.57 -24.23
C ASN A 471 0.61 22.23 -24.26
N ASN A 472 -0.72 22.25 -24.31
CA ASN A 472 -1.52 21.05 -24.49
C ASN A 472 -1.63 20.70 -25.98
N ALA A 473 -1.66 19.40 -26.28
CA ALA A 473 -1.91 18.88 -27.61
C ALA A 473 -3.36 18.40 -27.73
N PHE A 474 -4.10 18.94 -28.70
CA PHE A 474 -5.48 18.56 -29.02
C PHE A 474 -5.47 17.81 -30.36
N VAL A 475 -5.71 16.50 -30.32
CA VAL A 475 -5.56 15.58 -31.46
C VAL A 475 -6.93 14.99 -31.80
N LEU A 476 -7.26 14.93 -33.08
CA LEU A 476 -8.58 14.59 -33.60
C LEU A 476 -9.67 15.47 -32.97
N SER A 477 -9.44 16.78 -32.94
CA SER A 477 -10.30 17.73 -32.23
C SER A 477 -11.30 18.42 -33.14
N GLU A 478 -12.58 18.15 -32.90
CA GLU A 478 -13.71 18.81 -33.55
C GLU A 478 -14.71 19.28 -32.48
N ARG A 479 -14.71 20.58 -32.21
CA ARG A 479 -15.55 21.27 -31.23
C ARG A 479 -15.43 20.72 -29.81
N THR A 480 -14.19 20.46 -29.38
CA THR A 480 -13.87 19.76 -28.13
C THR A 480 -13.75 20.66 -26.90
N VAL A 481 -13.85 21.98 -27.04
CA VAL A 481 -13.92 22.92 -25.92
C VAL A 481 -15.36 23.42 -25.77
N TRP A 482 -15.95 23.15 -24.61
CA TRP A 482 -17.31 23.55 -24.29
C TRP A 482 -17.32 24.64 -23.22
N LEU A 483 -17.74 25.85 -23.61
CA LEU A 483 -18.04 26.95 -22.69
C LEU A 483 -19.51 26.82 -22.26
N VAL A 484 -19.72 26.38 -21.02
CA VAL A 484 -21.06 26.30 -20.42
C VAL A 484 -21.60 27.73 -20.30
N HIS A 485 -22.85 27.95 -20.72
CA HIS A 485 -23.48 29.29 -20.78
C HIS A 485 -22.68 30.41 -21.48
N SER A 486 -21.69 30.06 -22.31
CA SER A 486 -20.73 31.02 -22.89
C SER A 486 -19.86 31.72 -21.84
N ASP A 487 -19.62 31.07 -20.70
CA ASP A 487 -18.79 31.58 -19.61
C ASP A 487 -17.33 31.66 -20.03
N GLU A 488 -16.84 32.90 -20.13
CA GLU A 488 -15.44 33.22 -20.43
C GLU A 488 -14.71 33.49 -19.11
N PRO A 489 -13.69 32.68 -18.76
CA PRO A 489 -12.92 32.90 -17.54
C PRO A 489 -12.23 34.28 -17.51
N VAL A 490 -12.13 34.85 -16.31
CA VAL A 490 -11.44 36.12 -16.07
C VAL A 490 -9.93 35.91 -16.17
N ASN A 491 -9.23 36.77 -16.92
CA ASN A 491 -7.77 36.68 -17.15
C ASN A 491 -7.31 35.30 -17.66
N TRP A 492 -8.13 34.67 -18.53
CA TRP A 492 -7.84 33.35 -19.06
C TRP A 492 -6.69 33.35 -20.07
N ARG A 493 -5.54 32.81 -19.68
CA ARG A 493 -4.35 32.77 -20.53
C ARG A 493 -4.25 31.44 -21.27
N TRP A 494 -4.03 31.55 -22.57
CA TRP A 494 -3.67 30.44 -23.44
C TRP A 494 -2.25 30.69 -23.98
N GLU A 495 -1.42 29.65 -24.05
CA GLU A 495 -0.01 29.76 -24.50
C GLU A 495 0.47 28.44 -25.10
N GLY A 496 1.11 28.47 -26.28
CA GLY A 496 1.75 27.29 -26.89
C GLY A 496 0.87 26.05 -27.13
N ASN A 497 -0.46 26.14 -27.04
CA ASN A 497 -1.34 25.01 -27.30
C ASN A 497 -1.42 24.73 -28.79
N VAL A 498 -1.51 23.46 -29.18
CA VAL A 498 -1.57 23.04 -30.58
C VAL A 498 -2.77 22.13 -30.81
N THR A 499 -3.54 22.39 -31.87
CA THR A 499 -4.70 21.60 -32.29
C THR A 499 -4.63 21.26 -33.77
N ASP A 500 -5.16 20.10 -34.17
CA ASP A 500 -5.32 19.70 -35.59
C ASP A 500 -6.69 20.06 -36.19
N GLY A 501 -7.61 20.57 -35.37
CA GLY A 501 -8.95 20.96 -35.82
C GLY A 501 -9.57 22.10 -35.01
N ASP A 502 -10.83 22.41 -35.30
CA ASP A 502 -11.59 23.47 -34.64
C ASP A 502 -11.91 23.07 -33.19
N LEU A 503 -11.50 23.88 -32.22
CA LEU A 503 -11.82 23.64 -30.80
C LEU A 503 -13.26 24.01 -30.45
N GLY A 504 -14.01 24.69 -31.33
CA GLY A 504 -15.42 25.04 -31.12
C GLY A 504 -15.65 26.27 -30.26
N MET A 505 -14.61 27.08 -30.05
CA MET A 505 -14.64 28.36 -29.33
C MET A 505 -14.06 29.48 -30.21
N PRO A 506 -14.26 30.76 -29.86
CA PRO A 506 -13.65 31.87 -30.59
C PRO A 506 -12.12 31.75 -30.66
N ALA A 507 -11.54 32.20 -31.78
CA ALA A 507 -10.10 32.24 -31.94
C ALA A 507 -9.44 33.12 -30.87
N ARG A 508 -8.35 32.64 -30.28
CA ARG A 508 -7.63 33.27 -29.17
C ARG A 508 -6.12 33.08 -29.37
N ASP A 509 -5.34 34.06 -28.92
CA ASP A 509 -3.87 33.97 -28.93
C ASP A 509 -3.39 32.78 -28.07
N GLY A 510 -2.24 32.19 -28.42
CA GLY A 510 -1.68 31.03 -27.71
C GLY A 510 -2.29 29.67 -28.10
N ILE A 511 -3.07 29.63 -29.19
CA ILE A 511 -3.57 28.42 -29.84
C ILE A 511 -3.09 28.40 -31.29
N LYS A 512 -2.38 27.34 -31.67
CA LYS A 512 -1.92 27.11 -33.04
C LYS A 512 -2.72 25.98 -33.67
N VAL A 513 -3.35 26.25 -34.81
CA VAL A 513 -3.96 25.22 -35.65
C VAL A 513 -2.89 24.74 -36.63
N GLU A 514 -2.29 23.60 -36.35
CA GLU A 514 -1.13 23.07 -37.08
C GLU A 514 -1.27 21.56 -37.31
N ARG A 515 -0.28 20.97 -37.99
CA ARG A 515 -0.24 19.53 -38.21
C ARG A 515 0.16 18.81 -36.92
N VAL A 516 -0.74 18.01 -36.37
CA VAL A 516 -0.52 17.19 -35.17
C VAL A 516 -0.50 15.70 -35.52
N ASP A 517 0.57 15.27 -36.17
CA ASP A 517 0.74 13.85 -36.46
C ASP A 517 1.16 13.09 -35.19
N VAL A 518 0.55 11.93 -34.96
CA VAL A 518 0.83 11.07 -33.81
C VAL A 518 1.02 9.62 -34.23
N ALA A 519 1.76 8.87 -33.41
CA ALA A 519 1.86 7.41 -33.46
C ALA A 519 1.32 6.79 -32.16
N TYR A 520 0.95 5.52 -32.22
CA TYR A 520 0.47 4.75 -31.08
C TYR A 520 1.50 3.69 -30.71
N LEU A 521 1.98 3.73 -29.47
CA LEU A 521 2.79 2.65 -28.93
C LEU A 521 1.91 1.42 -28.64
N PRO A 522 2.48 0.20 -28.56
CA PRO A 522 1.71 -1.02 -28.28
C PRO A 522 0.92 -1.01 -26.97
N ASN A 523 1.39 -0.25 -25.97
CA ASN A 523 0.72 -0.06 -24.68
C ASN A 523 -0.41 1.00 -24.73
N GLY A 524 -0.71 1.57 -25.91
CA GLY A 524 -1.79 2.52 -26.12
C GLY A 524 -1.44 3.99 -25.87
N VAL A 525 -0.19 4.29 -25.50
CA VAL A 525 0.33 5.66 -25.37
C VAL A 525 0.38 6.32 -26.74
N VAL A 526 -0.02 7.59 -26.78
CA VAL A 526 0.01 8.41 -27.99
C VAL A 526 1.24 9.31 -27.94
N VAL A 527 2.07 9.24 -28.97
CA VAL A 527 3.34 9.96 -29.06
C VAL A 527 3.39 10.83 -30.32
N PRO A 528 4.09 11.97 -30.31
CA PRO A 528 4.29 12.77 -31.52
C PRO A 528 5.06 11.98 -32.58
N ALA A 529 4.58 12.00 -33.83
CA ALA A 529 5.35 11.51 -34.97
C ALA A 529 6.41 12.55 -35.40
N GLU A 530 7.46 12.13 -36.11
CA GLU A 530 8.56 13.03 -36.55
C GLU A 530 8.09 14.25 -37.37
N SER A 531 6.98 14.12 -38.09
CA SER A 531 6.37 15.18 -38.90
C SER A 531 5.48 16.13 -38.11
N SER A 532 5.33 15.93 -36.80
CA SER A 532 4.42 16.67 -35.94
C SER A 532 4.97 18.03 -35.56
N SER A 533 4.11 19.04 -35.54
CA SER A 533 4.46 20.40 -35.12
C SER A 533 4.55 20.53 -33.60
N LEU A 534 4.32 19.46 -32.83
CA LEU A 534 4.45 19.46 -31.37
C LEU A 534 5.92 19.56 -30.91
N ILE A 535 6.86 19.04 -31.71
CA ILE A 535 8.24 18.77 -31.32
C ILE A 535 9.01 20.09 -31.11
N GLY A 536 9.50 20.31 -29.88
CA GLY A 536 10.33 21.46 -29.51
C GLY A 536 9.65 22.83 -29.64
N ASN A 537 8.32 22.87 -29.69
CA ASN A 537 7.52 24.07 -29.94
C ASN A 537 6.69 24.54 -28.73
N ALA A 538 6.97 24.00 -27.53
CA ALA A 538 6.37 24.53 -26.31
C ALA A 538 6.80 25.99 -26.07
N GLU A 539 5.86 26.80 -25.61
CA GLU A 539 6.03 28.21 -25.30
C GLU A 539 6.01 28.46 -23.78
N GLY A 540 6.43 29.65 -23.36
CA GLY A 540 6.48 30.03 -21.95
C GLY A 540 7.68 29.43 -21.19
N HIS A 541 7.72 29.67 -19.88
CA HIS A 541 8.79 29.20 -19.01
C HIS A 541 8.23 28.27 -17.93
N TYR A 542 8.50 26.97 -18.08
CA TYR A 542 8.05 25.90 -17.19
C TYR A 542 9.25 25.08 -16.71
N PRO A 543 10.05 25.59 -15.76
CA PRO A 543 11.26 24.92 -15.28
C PRO A 543 10.95 23.67 -14.45
N ASP A 544 9.81 23.65 -13.75
CA ASP A 544 9.45 22.56 -12.82
C ASP A 544 8.88 21.32 -13.52
N ILE A 545 8.51 21.43 -14.80
CA ILE A 545 8.04 20.28 -15.61
C ILE A 545 9.26 19.64 -16.28
N THR A 546 10.01 18.86 -15.50
CA THR A 546 11.30 18.29 -15.90
C THR A 546 11.20 16.94 -16.58
N THR A 547 10.10 16.21 -16.40
CA THR A 547 9.85 14.90 -17.02
C THR A 547 8.58 14.89 -17.87
N ASP A 548 8.48 13.92 -18.77
CA ASP A 548 7.27 13.58 -19.50
C ASP A 548 6.50 12.43 -18.82
N ILE A 549 5.35 12.04 -19.38
CA ILE A 549 4.50 10.97 -18.83
C ILE A 549 5.19 9.60 -18.74
N LEU A 550 6.24 9.37 -19.54
CA LEU A 550 7.03 8.14 -19.55
C LEU A 550 8.31 8.28 -18.70
N GLY A 551 8.41 9.33 -17.89
CA GLY A 551 9.58 9.60 -17.04
C GLY A 551 10.82 10.08 -17.81
N ASN A 552 10.71 10.44 -19.09
CA ASN A 552 11.83 10.98 -19.84
C ASN A 552 12.07 12.44 -19.49
N SER A 553 13.34 12.81 -19.32
CA SER A 553 13.71 14.21 -19.12
C SER A 553 13.30 15.07 -20.31
N ARG A 554 12.69 16.21 -20.02
CA ARG A 554 12.35 17.23 -21.01
C ARG A 554 13.53 18.16 -21.25
N GLY A 555 13.86 18.38 -22.52
CA GLY A 555 14.95 19.29 -22.91
C GLY A 555 14.59 20.77 -22.75
N GLU A 556 15.52 21.65 -23.11
CA GLU A 556 15.29 23.11 -23.08
C GLU A 556 14.16 23.54 -24.03
N ARG A 557 14.08 22.89 -25.21
CA ARG A 557 12.96 23.03 -26.15
C ARG A 557 12.00 21.87 -25.95
N LYS A 558 11.06 22.05 -25.02
CA LYS A 558 10.08 21.02 -24.65
C LYS A 558 9.11 20.73 -25.80
N THR A 559 8.66 19.50 -25.88
CA THR A 559 7.60 19.05 -26.79
C THR A 559 6.23 19.36 -26.19
N VAL A 560 5.32 19.90 -27.01
CA VAL A 560 3.91 20.15 -26.64
C VAL A 560 3.20 18.81 -26.40
N GLY A 561 2.36 18.75 -25.36
CA GLY A 561 1.70 17.52 -24.92
C GLY A 561 2.53 16.68 -23.95
N CYS A 562 2.02 15.51 -23.58
CA CYS A 562 2.50 14.76 -22.41
C CYS A 562 3.75 13.90 -22.65
N VAL A 563 4.21 13.75 -23.89
CA VAL A 563 5.37 12.93 -24.25
C VAL A 563 6.45 13.80 -24.89
N GLU A 564 7.70 13.63 -24.47
CA GLU A 564 8.86 14.30 -25.05
C GLU A 564 9.38 13.56 -26.30
N PHE A 565 9.81 14.31 -27.31
CA PHE A 565 10.45 13.76 -28.51
C PHE A 565 11.97 14.03 -28.49
N PRO A 566 12.83 13.07 -28.89
CA PRO A 566 12.49 11.72 -29.35
C PRO A 566 12.04 10.82 -28.20
N VAL A 567 11.05 9.96 -28.48
CA VAL A 567 10.48 9.05 -27.49
C VAL A 567 11.54 8.05 -27.02
N GLN A 568 11.69 7.91 -25.71
CA GLN A 568 12.47 6.86 -25.09
C GLN A 568 11.55 6.02 -24.21
N GLU A 569 11.46 4.71 -24.45
CA GLU A 569 10.66 3.82 -23.61
C GLU A 569 11.51 3.36 -22.42
N LYS A 570 11.55 4.17 -21.35
CA LYS A 570 12.34 3.90 -20.13
C LYS A 570 11.57 3.19 -19.00
N GLY A 571 10.32 2.80 -19.24
CA GLY A 571 9.35 2.47 -18.18
C GLY A 571 8.39 3.63 -17.93
N GLY A 572 7.30 3.45 -17.18
CA GLY A 572 6.32 4.53 -16.92
C GLY A 572 5.14 4.62 -17.89
N GLY A 573 4.89 3.59 -18.70
CA GLY A 573 3.65 3.48 -19.48
C GLY A 573 2.42 3.19 -18.61
N PRO A 574 1.23 3.08 -19.22
CA PRO A 574 0.01 2.66 -18.55
C PRO A 574 0.19 1.34 -17.81
N LEU A 575 -0.40 1.26 -16.63
CA LEU A 575 -0.37 0.08 -15.80
C LEU A 575 -1.22 -1.03 -16.38
N THR A 576 -0.75 -2.24 -16.18
CA THR A 576 -1.44 -3.49 -16.46
C THR A 576 -1.62 -4.28 -15.17
N VAL A 577 -2.41 -5.36 -15.23
CA VAL A 577 -2.60 -6.27 -14.08
C VAL A 577 -1.31 -6.95 -13.60
N ALA A 578 -0.22 -6.88 -14.37
CA ALA A 578 1.09 -7.39 -13.96
C ALA A 578 1.85 -6.40 -13.06
N ASP A 579 1.50 -5.11 -13.10
CA ASP A 579 2.15 -4.03 -12.37
C ASP A 579 1.49 -3.76 -11.02
N VAL A 580 0.25 -4.23 -10.83
CA VAL A 580 -0.59 -3.92 -9.67
C VAL A 580 -1.21 -5.14 -9.00
N GLY A 581 -1.70 -4.96 -7.78
CA GLY A 581 -2.41 -5.99 -7.03
C GLY A 581 -1.50 -7.13 -6.56
N ILE A 582 -2.13 -8.19 -6.04
CA ILE A 582 -1.44 -9.21 -5.25
C ILE A 582 -0.36 -10.00 -6.00
N ASN A 583 -0.47 -10.05 -7.33
CA ASN A 583 0.41 -10.83 -8.20
C ASN A 583 1.49 -9.97 -8.86
N ALA A 584 1.49 -8.66 -8.63
CA ALA A 584 2.53 -7.82 -9.16
C ALA A 584 3.88 -8.29 -8.63
N VAL A 585 4.84 -8.41 -9.55
CA VAL A 585 6.23 -8.60 -9.21
C VAL A 585 6.65 -7.34 -8.50
N VAL A 586 6.83 -7.42 -7.18
CA VAL A 586 7.60 -6.39 -6.49
C VAL A 586 9.00 -6.59 -7.01
N ILE A 587 9.42 -5.68 -7.89
CA ILE A 587 10.85 -5.46 -8.04
C ILE A 587 11.24 -4.92 -6.68
N ASP A 588 11.76 -5.80 -5.83
CA ASP A 588 12.50 -5.38 -4.65
C ASP A 588 13.61 -4.49 -5.19
N VAL A 589 13.36 -3.19 -5.21
CA VAL A 589 14.44 -2.25 -4.92
C VAL A 589 14.87 -2.70 -3.53
N PRO A 590 16.08 -3.28 -3.39
CA PRO A 590 16.44 -4.06 -2.22
C PRO A 590 16.07 -3.33 -0.93
N GLU A 591 15.52 -4.08 0.03
CA GLU A 591 15.27 -3.60 1.39
C GLU A 591 16.45 -2.75 1.89
N LYS A 592 16.09 -1.55 2.37
CA LYS A 592 16.97 -0.41 2.69
C LYS A 592 17.58 0.26 1.47
N SER A 593 16.97 1.39 1.05
CA SER A 593 17.81 2.53 0.69
C SER A 593 18.84 2.70 1.81
N PRO A 594 20.14 2.79 1.51
CA PRO A 594 21.16 3.05 2.52
C PRO A 594 20.70 4.25 3.33
N ALA A 595 20.61 4.08 4.65
CA ALA A 595 20.19 5.15 5.53
C ALA A 595 21.05 6.38 5.22
N ALA A 596 20.42 7.55 5.13
CA ALA A 596 21.11 8.83 4.96
C ALA A 596 22.10 9.14 6.10
N ASP A 597 22.19 8.26 7.11
CA ASP A 597 23.26 8.10 8.09
C ASP A 597 24.48 7.43 7.41
N PHE A 598 25.30 8.26 6.76
CA PHE A 598 26.46 7.86 5.98
C PHE A 598 27.71 7.61 6.84
N ASP A 599 27.76 8.18 8.05
CA ASP A 599 28.85 7.99 9.00
C ASP A 599 28.57 6.92 10.08
N GLY A 600 27.32 6.47 10.20
CA GLY A 600 26.88 5.38 11.07
C GLY A 600 26.71 5.79 12.53
N ASP A 601 26.54 7.08 12.82
CA ASP A 601 26.39 7.59 14.18
C ASP A 601 24.96 7.43 14.76
N GLY A 602 24.02 6.97 13.93
CA GLY A 602 22.64 6.70 14.30
C GLY A 602 21.72 7.91 14.21
N THR A 603 22.19 9.04 13.68
CA THR A 603 21.39 10.24 13.40
C THR A 603 21.71 10.77 12.01
N VAL A 604 20.72 11.32 11.29
CA VAL A 604 21.00 11.96 9.99
C VAL A 604 21.23 13.45 10.21
N GLY A 605 22.50 13.85 10.26
CA GLY A 605 22.92 15.17 10.72
C GLY A 605 23.74 15.97 9.72
N ILE A 606 24.31 17.06 10.21
CA ILE A 606 25.22 17.92 9.43
C ILE A 606 26.44 17.12 8.95
N SER A 607 26.91 16.14 9.73
CA SER A 607 28.03 15.27 9.35
C SER A 607 27.74 14.47 8.08
N ASP A 608 26.55 13.87 7.99
CA ASP A 608 26.08 13.16 6.81
C ASP A 608 25.87 14.08 5.62
N PHE A 609 25.34 15.28 5.87
CA PHE A 609 25.18 16.28 4.82
C PHE A 609 26.53 16.67 4.21
N LEU A 610 27.58 16.82 5.02
CA LEU A 610 28.92 17.12 4.54
C LEU A 610 29.48 15.95 3.70
N LEU A 611 29.22 14.71 4.11
CA LEU A 611 29.60 13.52 3.32
C LEU A 611 28.84 13.47 1.99
N PHE A 612 27.53 13.75 2.00
CA PHE A 612 26.68 13.80 0.82
C PHE A 612 27.12 14.89 -0.15
N ALA A 613 27.32 16.10 0.34
CA ALA A 613 27.73 17.25 -0.46
C ALA A 613 29.07 17.03 -1.17
N THR A 614 29.97 16.21 -0.61
CA THR A 614 31.25 15.88 -1.28
C THR A 614 31.09 15.01 -2.53
N ARG A 615 29.93 14.37 -2.72
CA ARG A 615 29.64 13.48 -3.84
C ARG A 615 28.47 13.93 -4.71
N PHE A 616 27.81 15.03 -4.35
CA PHE A 616 26.71 15.59 -5.12
C PHE A 616 27.14 15.95 -6.55
N GLY A 617 26.35 15.51 -7.51
CA GLY A 617 26.58 15.66 -8.95
C GLY A 617 27.43 14.55 -9.60
N LEU A 618 27.92 13.56 -8.84
CA LEU A 618 28.64 12.41 -9.39
C LEU A 618 27.68 11.35 -9.93
N SER A 619 28.04 10.74 -11.04
CA SER A 619 27.28 9.65 -11.68
C SER A 619 28.06 8.33 -11.67
N ARG A 620 27.36 7.21 -11.84
CA ARG A 620 27.96 5.87 -11.91
C ARG A 620 29.01 5.82 -13.04
N GLY A 621 30.27 5.66 -12.63
CA GLY A 621 31.43 5.67 -13.54
C GLY A 621 32.41 6.80 -13.25
N ASP A 622 31.99 7.83 -12.52
CA ASP A 622 32.87 8.90 -12.06
C ASP A 622 33.81 8.43 -10.94
N ALA A 623 35.04 8.96 -10.95
CA ALA A 623 35.98 8.71 -9.87
C ALA A 623 35.47 9.33 -8.56
N GLY A 624 35.14 8.50 -7.58
CA GLY A 624 34.60 8.94 -6.29
C GLY A 624 33.09 8.77 -6.13
N TYR A 625 32.38 8.33 -7.18
CA TYR A 625 30.99 7.88 -7.04
C TYR A 625 30.91 6.72 -6.05
N ASP A 626 29.96 6.80 -5.13
CA ASP A 626 29.68 5.82 -4.11
C ASP A 626 28.18 5.61 -4.06
N ALA A 627 27.74 4.40 -4.43
CA ALA A 627 26.33 4.06 -4.56
C ALA A 627 25.54 4.19 -3.25
N ARG A 628 26.21 4.36 -2.10
CA ARG A 628 25.53 4.64 -0.83
C ARG A 628 24.86 6.02 -0.79
N PHE A 629 25.30 6.96 -1.61
CA PHE A 629 24.77 8.34 -1.66
C PHE A 629 23.73 8.53 -2.76
N ASP A 630 23.55 7.51 -3.61
CA ASP A 630 22.52 7.39 -4.65
C ASP A 630 21.32 6.68 -3.99
N LEU A 631 20.54 7.47 -3.26
CA LEU A 631 19.47 7.05 -2.36
C LEU A 631 18.22 6.57 -3.11
N ASP A 632 17.99 7.06 -4.33
CA ASP A 632 16.91 6.61 -5.21
C ASP A 632 17.35 5.51 -6.21
N GLY A 633 18.66 5.30 -6.35
CA GLY A 633 19.24 4.24 -7.18
C GLY A 633 19.24 4.56 -8.68
N ASP A 634 19.04 5.82 -9.09
CA ASP A 634 18.96 6.24 -10.49
C ASP A 634 20.33 6.24 -11.21
N GLY A 635 21.41 6.04 -10.48
CA GLY A 635 22.78 6.03 -11.00
C GLY A 635 23.48 7.38 -10.91
N THR A 636 22.86 8.39 -10.30
CA THR A 636 23.35 9.75 -10.10
C THR A 636 23.18 10.12 -8.64
N ILE A 637 24.10 10.90 -8.06
CA ILE A 637 23.93 11.50 -6.73
C ILE A 637 23.41 12.91 -6.94
N GLY A 638 22.11 13.05 -7.15
CA GLY A 638 21.44 14.24 -7.64
C GLY A 638 20.46 14.87 -6.66
N ILE A 639 19.63 15.77 -7.21
CA ILE A 639 18.62 16.50 -6.42
C ILE A 639 17.59 15.54 -5.82
N SER A 640 17.22 14.47 -6.53
CA SER A 640 16.32 13.44 -6.03
C SER A 640 16.85 12.78 -4.75
N ASP A 641 18.13 12.41 -4.74
CA ASP A 641 18.80 11.88 -3.54
C ASP A 641 18.91 12.93 -2.44
N PHE A 642 19.14 14.19 -2.79
CA PHE A 642 19.15 15.26 -1.81
C PHE A 642 17.78 15.45 -1.15
N LEU A 643 16.69 15.30 -1.89
CA LEU A 643 15.34 15.38 -1.33
C LEU A 643 15.05 14.19 -0.39
N LEU A 644 15.54 12.99 -0.74
CA LEU A 644 15.47 11.82 0.14
C LEU A 644 16.33 12.02 1.41
N PHE A 645 17.52 12.60 1.25
CA PHE A 645 18.41 12.96 2.37
C PHE A 645 17.75 13.99 3.29
N VAL A 646 17.13 15.04 2.74
CA VAL A 646 16.44 16.08 3.51
C VAL A 646 15.24 15.53 4.25
N ASP A 647 14.47 14.60 3.68
CA ASP A 647 13.36 13.97 4.41
C ASP A 647 13.89 13.13 5.60
N ALA A 648 15.11 12.62 5.53
CA ALA A 648 15.75 11.91 6.63
C ALA A 648 16.44 12.85 7.65
N PHE A 649 16.72 14.10 7.30
CA PHE A 649 17.54 15.02 8.11
C PHE A 649 16.89 15.36 9.46
N GLY A 650 17.63 15.14 10.55
CA GLY A 650 17.20 15.37 11.92
C GLY A 650 16.29 14.28 12.52
N LYS A 651 16.10 13.16 11.82
CA LYS A 651 15.38 11.97 12.32
C LYS A 651 16.29 10.98 13.04
#